data_AF-A0A6C0DTH9-F1
#
_entry.id   AF-A0A6C0DTH9-F1
#
_cell.length_a   1.000
_cell.length_b   1.000
_cell.length_c   1.000
_cell.angle_alpha   90.00
_cell.angle_beta   90.00
_cell.angle_gamma   90.00
#
_symmetry.space_group_name_H-M   'P 1'
#
loop_
_entity.id
_entity.type
_entity.pdbx_description
1 polymer ?
#
loop_
_entity_poly.entity_id
_entity_poly.type
_entity_poly.pdbx_seq_one_letter_code
_entity_poly.pdbx_strand_id
1 'polypeptide(L)'
;MIYSAEQANIIELCKQGQNVIVDAVAGSGKTTTLLGIAAASDEQMLGVLYNRSLKEETRLKVQAANLHALEIHNYHALARRYYDKECCNDTGLSKILNTNKPLIRKLPSWKRIILDEVQDMSPLYYRLIIKIIVDLNNPDLRLTVMGDHLQAIFAFLKADCRFLTLAAQIFKPVTGPWIKASLSTTYRCSSSICSFMNEGLLGYKRMVPVDTSPSPPVHYVYGSPFDAHKVLTRYITAFLTPTYGYKAEDIFVLAPSVASKGKTTPVSLLENALVSRGIPVYVSNEREAELSTSAESPIHGKLVITTYHQSKGLERAVVIVYSCDDSYYDYRDDDRNLLSSPMYVAMTRAKKYLFVLHDNKKPPLRFFKKPTTDCVVYMDTNGTILPNLPVGKTISTVVPTNARVFLASEITNYLPADTLLKVRDYLTIQTLKDPYMKIPLISTIQTSLNTFETVSDLNGVAIPALYEWQHKKVMRITSLPTDQVVKDGPSFVGRYTELQRTIAKSDQEPKIDLILEAANLFNAIFSGYHYKVAQIKNYEWLIREQVEPSLAILKDELGHDDVQYEVEMPEQVYVGAAIRGRVDAYSEAKSTLWEIKCTDTMDISHEIQTAIYAWMFMRAYPRRFQSVSFMLLNIRTGESRRLHASANNLNEMMAFLIQEKMAKSTKTTDEQFIAEFSTNNEPPSVAPVEIKVANMVTPAPMFIDDPPPPPTVQEEPAPEEEAPTQRVVVFDLETTGLPQTPSFGKYYPPSELSRYNASRIVQWSWSLHEADGTQLEEQDHIVKHNTAEYRIQNQQFHGITDAIATARGKPFETILELWLAALNQADVIVGHNVGFDRHVLLSELHRRGHLTVAALMETKQWVCTMERAKELCGLKARNKLKPPKLCELMHALGVTEEPGRAFHNSKHDVYYTAKCYFAEQVLVNPCPIMYDGKHAGKTYEYILQHDRAYAVHSHAVCNVRKLYTSPLRKLSNWLKLRVATDPTLAAEVKVQEEAIRNVAPA
;
A
#
# COMPACT_ATOMS: atom_id res chain seq x y z
N MET A 1 -10.92 -47.52 0.92
CA MET A 1 -11.44 -46.22 0.41
C MET A 1 -12.12 -46.49 -0.92
N ILE A 2 -13.20 -45.77 -1.24
CA ILE A 2 -13.85 -45.85 -2.56
C ILE A 2 -13.20 -44.77 -3.43
N TYR A 3 -12.64 -45.16 -4.58
CA TYR A 3 -11.95 -44.27 -5.51
C TYR A 3 -12.80 -44.05 -6.76
N SER A 4 -12.79 -42.82 -7.30
CA SER A 4 -13.29 -42.58 -8.66
C SER A 4 -12.43 -43.30 -9.71
N ALA A 5 -12.97 -43.47 -10.92
CA ALA A 5 -12.23 -44.05 -12.03
C ALA A 5 -10.92 -43.28 -12.33
N GLU A 6 -10.95 -41.95 -12.25
CA GLU A 6 -9.78 -41.10 -12.45
C GLU A 6 -8.70 -41.36 -11.37
N GLN A 7 -9.11 -41.45 -10.10
CA GLN A 7 -8.20 -41.74 -8.99
C GLN A 7 -7.62 -43.16 -9.08
N ALA A 8 -8.46 -44.15 -9.39
CA ALA A 8 -8.03 -45.55 -9.54
C ALA A 8 -6.99 -45.68 -10.66
N ASN A 9 -7.17 -44.98 -11.79
CA ASN A 9 -6.21 -44.94 -12.88
C ASN A 9 -4.85 -44.35 -12.45
N ILE A 10 -4.85 -43.24 -11.72
CA ILE A 10 -3.60 -42.64 -11.20
C ILE A 10 -2.87 -43.59 -10.26
N ILE A 11 -3.60 -44.24 -9.35
CA ILE A 11 -3.03 -45.22 -8.41
C ILE A 11 -2.38 -46.37 -9.18
N GLU A 12 -3.04 -46.89 -10.21
CA GLU A 12 -2.52 -47.97 -11.05
C GLU A 12 -1.28 -47.56 -11.84
N LEU A 13 -1.26 -46.36 -12.44
CA LEU A 13 -0.06 -45.81 -13.10
C LEU A 13 1.13 -45.71 -12.13
N CYS A 14 0.88 -45.27 -10.89
CA CYS A 14 1.92 -45.20 -9.88
C CYS A 14 2.44 -46.60 -9.48
N LYS A 15 1.58 -47.61 -9.37
CA LYS A 15 1.98 -49.01 -9.13
C LYS A 15 2.84 -49.58 -10.25
N GLN A 16 2.57 -49.18 -11.49
CA GLN A 16 3.33 -49.58 -12.68
C GLN A 16 4.69 -48.85 -12.82
N GLY A 17 5.12 -48.14 -11.78
CA GLY A 17 6.42 -47.46 -11.75
C GLY A 17 6.53 -46.24 -12.67
N GLN A 18 5.40 -45.62 -13.06
CA GLN A 18 5.39 -44.44 -13.92
C GLN A 18 5.66 -43.16 -13.14
N ASN A 19 6.23 -42.13 -13.79
CA ASN A 19 6.17 -40.75 -13.32
C ASN A 19 4.82 -40.17 -13.74
N VAL A 20 4.15 -39.42 -12.87
CA VAL A 20 2.77 -38.99 -13.12
C VAL A 20 2.60 -37.48 -12.88
N ILE A 21 2.02 -36.79 -13.85
CA ILE A 21 1.58 -35.39 -13.74
C ILE A 21 0.06 -35.39 -13.63
N VAL A 22 -0.49 -34.84 -12.55
CA VAL A 22 -1.93 -34.79 -12.32
C VAL A 22 -2.41 -33.34 -12.35
N ASP A 23 -3.15 -32.97 -13.40
CA ASP A 23 -3.96 -31.73 -13.42
C ASP A 23 -5.33 -32.00 -12.79
N ALA A 24 -5.57 -31.40 -11.64
CA ALA A 24 -6.72 -31.65 -10.80
C ALA A 24 -7.58 -30.39 -10.70
N VAL A 25 -8.89 -30.54 -10.54
CA VAL A 25 -9.78 -29.40 -10.24
C VAL A 25 -9.92 -29.17 -8.73
N ALA A 26 -10.49 -28.03 -8.35
CA ALA A 26 -10.84 -27.73 -6.96
C ALA A 26 -11.77 -28.81 -6.36
N GLY A 27 -11.41 -29.34 -5.19
CA GLY A 27 -12.23 -30.34 -4.49
C GLY A 27 -12.21 -31.73 -5.14
N SER A 28 -11.18 -32.06 -5.93
CA SER A 28 -11.06 -33.35 -6.63
C SER A 28 -10.56 -34.54 -5.80
N GLY A 29 -10.15 -34.29 -4.55
CA GLY A 29 -9.67 -35.34 -3.65
C GLY A 29 -8.20 -35.73 -3.86
N LYS A 30 -7.31 -34.78 -4.18
CA LYS A 30 -5.85 -35.00 -4.31
C LYS A 30 -5.24 -35.74 -3.12
N THR A 31 -5.56 -35.33 -1.89
CA THR A 31 -5.09 -36.00 -0.67
C THR A 31 -5.57 -37.44 -0.58
N THR A 32 -6.81 -37.73 -1.00
CA THR A 32 -7.33 -39.09 -1.07
C THR A 32 -6.57 -39.92 -2.11
N THR A 33 -6.22 -39.32 -3.25
CA THR A 33 -5.37 -39.95 -4.28
C THR A 33 -3.97 -40.26 -3.73
N LEU A 34 -3.33 -39.32 -3.01
CA LEU A 34 -2.04 -39.51 -2.35
C LEU A 34 -2.07 -40.73 -1.41
N LEU A 35 -3.07 -40.79 -0.54
CA LEU A 35 -3.24 -41.91 0.39
C LEU A 35 -3.52 -43.22 -0.34
N GLY A 36 -4.24 -43.17 -1.46
CA GLY A 36 -4.47 -44.33 -2.32
C GLY A 36 -3.21 -44.86 -3.00
N ILE A 37 -2.31 -43.97 -3.44
CA ILE A 37 -1.00 -44.34 -3.99
C ILE A 37 -0.16 -45.07 -2.92
N ALA A 38 -0.15 -44.55 -1.69
CA ALA A 38 0.59 -45.16 -0.60
C ALA A 38 -0.05 -46.47 -0.10
N ALA A 39 -1.38 -46.58 -0.07
CA ALA A 39 -2.05 -47.83 0.29
C ALA A 39 -1.88 -48.96 -0.75
N ALA A 40 -1.41 -48.59 -1.94
CA ALA A 40 -1.24 -49.47 -3.09
C ALA A 40 0.15 -50.14 -3.18
N SER A 41 1.11 -49.76 -2.32
CA SER A 41 2.49 -50.23 -2.36
C SER A 41 3.13 -50.17 -0.97
N ASP A 42 3.99 -51.13 -0.65
CA ASP A 42 4.76 -51.17 0.60
C ASP A 42 6.10 -50.43 0.50
N GLU A 43 6.38 -49.79 -0.64
CA GLU A 43 7.60 -49.04 -0.86
C GLU A 43 7.67 -47.77 0.00
N GLN A 44 8.89 -47.41 0.42
CA GLN A 44 9.11 -46.15 1.13
C GLN A 44 8.79 -44.95 0.22
N MET A 45 7.90 -44.08 0.65
CA MET A 45 7.44 -42.91 -0.09
C MET A 45 7.58 -41.64 0.74
N LEU A 46 7.74 -40.51 0.06
CA LEU A 46 7.69 -39.18 0.63
C LEU A 46 6.53 -38.39 0.01
N GLY A 47 5.58 -37.94 0.82
CA GLY A 47 4.63 -36.90 0.45
C GLY A 47 5.11 -35.52 0.91
N VAL A 48 5.24 -34.59 -0.03
CA VAL A 48 5.56 -33.18 0.25
C VAL A 48 4.31 -32.34 -0.02
N LEU A 49 3.73 -31.83 1.05
CA LEU A 49 2.54 -31.00 1.04
C LEU A 49 2.92 -29.54 1.27
N TYR A 50 2.26 -28.62 0.57
CA TYR A 50 2.60 -27.20 0.63
C TYR A 50 2.30 -26.57 2.01
N ASN A 51 1.09 -26.81 2.54
CA ASN A 51 0.56 -26.14 3.73
C ASN A 51 0.82 -26.96 5.02
N ARG A 52 1.12 -26.28 6.15
CA ARG A 52 1.41 -26.94 7.43
C ARG A 52 0.19 -27.67 7.99
N SER A 53 -0.98 -27.04 7.96
CA SER A 53 -2.23 -27.60 8.46
C SER A 53 -2.64 -28.85 7.68
N LEU A 54 -2.57 -28.79 6.34
CA LEU A 54 -2.85 -29.94 5.46
C LEU A 54 -1.89 -31.11 5.72
N LYS A 55 -0.61 -30.80 5.97
CA LYS A 55 0.41 -31.79 6.34
C LYS A 55 0.06 -32.51 7.65
N GLU A 56 -0.32 -31.79 8.71
CA GLU A 56 -0.69 -32.42 9.98
C GLU A 56 -1.99 -33.24 9.87
N GLU A 57 -3.01 -32.74 9.17
CA GLU A 57 -4.24 -33.51 8.91
C GLU A 57 -3.94 -34.80 8.13
N THR A 58 -3.09 -34.73 7.12
CA THR A 58 -2.70 -35.89 6.32
C THR A 58 -1.90 -36.88 7.14
N ARG A 59 -1.03 -36.45 8.06
CA ARG A 59 -0.32 -37.35 8.99
C ARG A 59 -1.28 -38.14 9.87
N LEU A 60 -2.32 -37.51 10.39
CA LEU A 60 -3.35 -38.21 11.18
C LEU A 60 -4.07 -39.27 10.34
N LYS A 61 -4.39 -38.96 9.07
CA LYS A 61 -4.98 -39.94 8.14
C LYS A 61 -4.02 -41.09 7.81
N VAL A 62 -2.73 -40.81 7.62
CA VAL A 62 -1.68 -41.83 7.41
C VAL A 62 -1.57 -42.76 8.61
N GLN A 63 -1.56 -42.21 9.83
CA GLN A 63 -1.53 -42.99 11.07
C GLN A 63 -2.79 -43.85 11.22
N ALA A 64 -3.98 -43.27 11.03
CA ALA A 64 -5.24 -44.00 11.12
C ALA A 64 -5.37 -45.12 10.07
N ALA A 65 -4.75 -44.95 8.91
CA ALA A 65 -4.72 -45.95 7.85
C ALA A 65 -3.53 -46.94 7.94
N ASN A 66 -2.69 -46.85 8.98
CA ASN A 66 -1.49 -47.68 9.17
C ASN A 66 -0.50 -47.67 7.98
N LEU A 67 -0.37 -46.53 7.30
CA LEU A 67 0.50 -46.38 6.12
C LEU A 67 1.94 -46.06 6.53
N HIS A 68 2.63 -47.01 7.17
CA HIS A 68 3.96 -46.81 7.75
C HIS A 68 5.07 -46.49 6.73
N ALA A 69 4.87 -46.85 5.47
CA ALA A 69 5.84 -46.61 4.39
C ALA A 69 5.78 -45.18 3.83
N LEU A 70 4.79 -44.36 4.21
CA LEU A 70 4.60 -42.99 3.74
C LEU A 70 5.04 -41.97 4.79
N GLU A 71 6.10 -41.21 4.50
CA GLU A 71 6.51 -40.05 5.30
C GLU A 71 5.89 -38.77 4.73
N ILE A 72 5.30 -37.92 5.60
CA ILE A 72 4.64 -36.67 5.19
C ILE A 72 5.39 -35.47 5.75
N HIS A 73 5.81 -34.56 4.87
CA HIS A 73 6.45 -33.28 5.21
C HIS A 73 5.88 -32.12 4.42
N ASN A 74 6.17 -30.91 4.87
CA ASN A 74 6.18 -29.73 4.01
C ASN A 74 7.63 -29.33 3.72
N TYR A 75 7.85 -28.40 2.80
CA TYR A 75 9.19 -28.00 2.34
C TYR A 75 10.12 -27.62 3.51
N HIS A 76 9.66 -26.79 4.45
CA HIS A 76 10.47 -26.40 5.62
C HIS A 76 10.74 -27.55 6.58
N ALA A 77 9.75 -28.39 6.90
CA ALA A 77 9.97 -29.53 7.80
C ALA A 77 10.95 -30.56 7.20
N LEU A 78 10.90 -30.74 5.88
CA LEU A 78 11.81 -31.58 5.14
C LEU A 78 13.24 -31.05 5.22
N ALA A 79 13.43 -29.76 4.89
CA ALA A 79 14.73 -29.09 5.00
C ALA A 79 15.27 -29.10 6.44
N ARG A 80 14.39 -28.84 7.42
CA ARG A 80 14.74 -28.82 8.84
C ARG A 80 15.26 -30.16 9.33
N ARG A 81 14.63 -31.23 8.88
CA ARG A 81 14.94 -32.59 9.31
C ARG A 81 16.27 -33.08 8.75
N TYR A 82 16.57 -32.76 7.49
CA TYR A 82 17.67 -33.38 6.75
C TYR A 82 18.87 -32.47 6.49
N TYR A 83 18.74 -31.13 6.55
CA TYR A 83 19.84 -30.20 6.26
C TYR A 83 20.17 -29.22 7.40
N ASP A 84 19.17 -28.67 8.10
CA ASP A 84 19.43 -27.67 9.16
C ASP A 84 18.32 -27.60 10.21
N LYS A 85 18.62 -27.95 11.47
CA LYS A 85 17.65 -27.93 12.57
C LYS A 85 17.03 -26.55 12.84
N GLU A 86 17.70 -25.48 12.41
CA GLU A 86 17.26 -24.10 12.60
C GLU A 86 16.42 -23.56 11.42
N CYS A 87 16.28 -24.32 10.32
CA CYS A 87 15.46 -23.90 9.19
C CYS A 87 13.96 -23.91 9.53
N CYS A 88 13.35 -22.72 9.56
CA CYS A 88 11.93 -22.53 9.88
C CYS A 88 11.15 -21.75 8.82
N ASN A 89 11.82 -21.13 7.85
CA ASN A 89 11.23 -20.25 6.84
C ASN A 89 12.02 -20.27 5.52
N ASP A 90 11.53 -19.53 4.53
CA ASP A 90 12.14 -19.45 3.19
C ASP A 90 13.55 -18.86 3.21
N THR A 91 13.82 -17.88 4.10
CA THR A 91 15.17 -17.33 4.26
C THR A 91 16.16 -18.40 4.74
N GLY A 92 15.75 -19.28 5.67
CA GLY A 92 16.54 -20.42 6.11
C GLY A 92 16.78 -21.42 4.96
N LEU A 93 15.76 -21.66 4.15
CA LEU A 93 15.87 -22.53 2.98
C LEU A 93 16.81 -21.95 1.90
N SER A 94 16.72 -20.65 1.61
CA SER A 94 17.66 -19.95 0.72
C SER A 94 19.09 -20.11 1.19
N LYS A 95 19.36 -19.99 2.49
CA LYS A 95 20.70 -20.19 3.06
C LYS A 95 21.21 -21.62 2.84
N ILE A 96 20.39 -22.65 3.08
CA ILE A 96 20.74 -24.05 2.83
C ILE A 96 21.17 -24.26 1.37
N LEU A 97 20.40 -23.72 0.43
CA LEU A 97 20.62 -23.93 -1.00
C LEU A 97 21.80 -23.11 -1.54
N ASN A 98 21.95 -21.86 -1.10
CA ASN A 98 23.02 -20.99 -1.56
C ASN A 98 24.39 -21.40 -0.99
N THR A 99 24.43 -22.06 0.18
CA THR A 99 25.66 -22.62 0.76
C THR A 99 25.86 -24.10 0.42
N ASN A 100 24.96 -24.70 -0.38
CA ASN A 100 24.90 -26.13 -0.67
C ASN A 100 25.16 -27.01 0.58
N LYS A 101 24.44 -26.73 1.66
CA LYS A 101 24.66 -27.38 2.97
C LYS A 101 24.52 -28.92 2.85
N PRO A 102 25.45 -29.71 3.44
CA PRO A 102 25.37 -31.17 3.40
C PRO A 102 24.26 -31.72 4.30
N LEU A 103 23.91 -33.00 4.10
CA LEU A 103 22.95 -33.71 4.94
C LEU A 103 23.43 -33.81 6.40
N ILE A 104 22.56 -33.48 7.34
CA ILE A 104 22.77 -33.73 8.78
C ILE A 104 22.17 -35.07 9.23
N ARG A 105 21.35 -35.70 8.38
CA ARG A 105 20.74 -37.01 8.60
C ARG A 105 20.67 -37.79 7.29
N LYS A 106 20.85 -39.11 7.36
CA LYS A 106 20.71 -39.99 6.20
C LYS A 106 19.27 -39.96 5.69
N LEU A 107 19.11 -39.82 4.37
CA LEU A 107 17.80 -39.91 3.72
C LEU A 107 17.29 -41.36 3.72
N PRO A 108 15.98 -41.59 3.93
CA PRO A 108 15.37 -42.89 3.68
C PRO A 108 15.48 -43.28 2.20
N SER A 109 15.42 -44.58 1.90
CA SER A 109 15.46 -45.10 0.52
C SER A 109 14.12 -44.93 -0.19
N TRP A 110 13.64 -43.70 -0.33
CA TRP A 110 12.37 -43.41 -1.00
C TRP A 110 12.40 -43.87 -2.46
N LYS A 111 11.40 -44.66 -2.86
CA LYS A 111 11.16 -45.07 -4.25
C LYS A 111 10.21 -44.13 -4.98
N ARG A 112 9.38 -43.38 -4.25
CA ARG A 112 8.50 -42.35 -4.82
C ARG A 112 8.45 -41.09 -3.98
N ILE A 113 8.54 -39.94 -4.65
CA ILE A 113 8.20 -38.64 -4.07
C ILE A 113 6.88 -38.17 -4.69
N ILE A 114 5.94 -37.73 -3.85
CA ILE A 114 4.63 -37.21 -4.24
C ILE A 114 4.60 -35.73 -3.82
N LEU A 115 4.50 -34.83 -4.79
CA LEU A 115 4.45 -33.39 -4.57
C LEU A 115 3.02 -32.91 -4.79
N ASP A 116 2.45 -32.21 -3.80
CA ASP A 116 1.12 -31.61 -3.87
C ASP A 116 1.19 -30.09 -4.05
N GLU A 117 0.13 -29.52 -4.63
CA GLU A 117 0.00 -28.09 -4.97
C GLU A 117 1.18 -27.54 -5.79
N VAL A 118 1.71 -28.35 -6.72
CA VAL A 118 2.93 -28.03 -7.50
C VAL A 118 2.77 -26.78 -8.37
N GLN A 119 1.54 -26.38 -8.71
CA GLN A 119 1.32 -25.13 -9.44
C GLN A 119 1.78 -23.87 -8.67
N ASP A 120 1.94 -23.96 -7.35
CA ASP A 120 2.43 -22.89 -6.48
C ASP A 120 3.89 -23.09 -6.05
N MET A 121 4.58 -24.03 -6.69
CA MET A 121 6.01 -24.22 -6.50
C MET A 121 6.77 -22.98 -6.97
N SER A 122 7.66 -22.48 -6.12
CA SER A 122 8.63 -21.43 -6.48
C SER A 122 9.97 -22.06 -6.89
N PRO A 123 10.87 -21.30 -7.56
CA PRO A 123 12.23 -21.74 -7.85
C PRO A 123 12.98 -22.24 -6.61
N LEU A 124 12.69 -21.66 -5.43
CA LEU A 124 13.30 -22.06 -4.17
C LEU A 124 12.89 -23.48 -3.77
N TYR A 125 11.59 -23.78 -3.84
CA TYR A 125 11.06 -25.11 -3.53
C TYR A 125 11.48 -26.14 -4.57
N TYR A 126 11.50 -25.78 -5.85
CA TYR A 126 12.04 -26.62 -6.91
C TYR A 126 13.50 -27.02 -6.64
N ARG A 127 14.37 -26.04 -6.34
CA ARG A 127 15.79 -26.27 -6.01
C ARG A 127 15.97 -27.19 -4.81
N LEU A 128 15.12 -27.08 -3.78
CA LEU A 128 15.12 -28.01 -2.65
C LEU A 128 14.81 -29.45 -3.09
N ILE A 129 13.77 -29.65 -3.90
CA ILE A 129 13.41 -30.98 -4.38
C ILE A 129 14.51 -31.56 -5.26
N ILE A 130 15.09 -30.78 -6.18
CA ILE A 130 16.23 -31.22 -6.99
C ILE A 130 17.41 -31.61 -6.11
N LYS A 131 17.76 -30.79 -5.11
CA LYS A 131 18.83 -31.12 -4.16
C LYS A 131 18.57 -32.44 -3.43
N ILE A 132 17.34 -32.69 -2.99
CA ILE A 132 16.96 -33.95 -2.33
C ILE A 132 17.06 -35.14 -3.28
N ILE A 133 16.60 -34.99 -4.53
CA ILE A 133 16.69 -36.07 -5.54
C ILE A 133 18.16 -36.42 -5.80
N VAL A 134 19.01 -35.41 -5.96
CA VAL A 134 20.45 -35.58 -6.17
C VAL A 134 21.12 -36.23 -4.95
N ASP A 135 20.86 -35.72 -3.76
CA ASP A 135 21.44 -36.25 -2.50
C ASP A 135 20.93 -37.67 -2.17
N LEU A 136 19.72 -38.03 -2.61
CA LEU A 136 19.16 -39.38 -2.47
C LEU A 136 19.87 -40.37 -3.41
N ASN A 137 20.28 -39.92 -4.60
CA ASN A 137 20.99 -40.69 -5.62
C ASN A 137 20.37 -42.08 -5.88
N ASN A 138 19.06 -42.12 -6.09
CA ASN A 138 18.30 -43.35 -6.32
C ASN A 138 17.79 -43.39 -7.78
N PRO A 139 18.35 -44.26 -8.66
CA PRO A 139 17.95 -44.33 -10.06
C PRO A 139 16.53 -44.89 -10.27
N ASP A 140 16.00 -45.61 -9.28
CA ASP A 140 14.63 -46.16 -9.31
C ASP A 140 13.59 -45.17 -8.78
N LEU A 141 14.00 -43.96 -8.40
CA LEU A 141 13.07 -42.95 -7.90
C LEU A 141 12.05 -42.58 -8.96
N ARG A 142 10.78 -42.46 -8.55
CA ARG A 142 9.68 -41.92 -9.36
C ARG A 142 9.06 -40.69 -8.73
N LEU A 143 8.51 -39.82 -9.57
CA LEU A 143 7.83 -38.60 -9.14
C LEU A 143 6.35 -38.64 -9.50
N THR A 144 5.52 -38.21 -8.56
CA THR A 144 4.12 -37.86 -8.81
C THR A 144 3.93 -36.39 -8.46
N VAL A 145 3.61 -35.55 -9.43
CA VAL A 145 3.29 -34.13 -9.21
C VAL A 145 1.79 -33.91 -9.36
N MET A 146 1.17 -33.25 -8.40
CA MET A 146 -0.27 -32.99 -8.39
C MET A 146 -0.54 -31.51 -8.13
N GLY A 147 -1.53 -30.96 -8.82
CA GLY A 147 -1.93 -29.57 -8.63
C GLY A 147 -3.11 -29.18 -9.50
N ASP A 148 -3.58 -27.95 -9.36
CA ASP A 148 -4.60 -27.34 -10.23
C ASP A 148 -3.96 -26.12 -10.90
N HIS A 149 -3.67 -26.18 -12.20
CA HIS A 149 -2.95 -25.08 -12.87
C HIS A 149 -3.72 -23.74 -12.85
N LEU A 150 -5.05 -23.76 -12.64
CA LEU A 150 -5.87 -22.54 -12.47
C LEU A 150 -5.93 -22.05 -11.01
N GLN A 151 -5.24 -22.71 -10.08
CA GLN A 151 -5.10 -22.25 -8.70
C GLN A 151 -3.69 -21.74 -8.38
N ALA A 152 -2.87 -21.41 -9.38
CA ALA A 152 -1.57 -20.78 -9.17
C ALA A 152 -1.75 -19.33 -8.71
N ILE A 153 -1.73 -19.09 -7.40
CA ILE A 153 -2.04 -17.79 -6.79
C ILE A 153 -0.83 -17.12 -6.15
N PHE A 154 0.28 -17.84 -6.00
CA PHE A 154 1.52 -17.32 -5.40
C PHE A 154 2.53 -16.81 -6.43
N ALA A 155 2.08 -16.42 -7.64
CA ALA A 155 2.95 -15.89 -8.69
C ALA A 155 3.78 -14.67 -8.24
N PHE A 156 3.27 -13.88 -7.31
CA PHE A 156 4.01 -12.77 -6.69
C PHE A 156 5.22 -13.22 -5.85
N LEU A 157 5.28 -14.49 -5.41
CA LEU A 157 6.45 -15.13 -4.79
C LEU A 157 7.28 -15.91 -5.83
N LYS A 158 7.14 -15.57 -7.12
CA LYS A 158 7.75 -16.26 -8.25
C LYS A 158 7.28 -17.72 -8.40
N ALA A 159 6.13 -18.08 -7.83
CA ALA A 159 5.56 -19.39 -8.11
C ALA A 159 5.07 -19.49 -9.56
N ASP A 160 5.21 -20.66 -10.17
CA ASP A 160 4.86 -20.85 -11.59
C ASP A 160 4.14 -22.17 -11.83
N CYS A 161 3.00 -22.13 -12.52
CA CYS A 161 2.23 -23.34 -12.81
C CYS A 161 2.98 -24.30 -13.75
N ARG A 162 4.02 -23.84 -14.45
CA ARG A 162 4.87 -24.65 -15.31
C ARG A 162 5.70 -25.67 -14.56
N PHE A 163 5.95 -25.49 -13.26
CA PHE A 163 6.50 -26.57 -12.43
C PHE A 163 5.59 -27.81 -12.39
N LEU A 164 4.28 -27.62 -12.58
CA LEU A 164 3.31 -28.71 -12.75
C LEU A 164 3.20 -29.14 -14.21
N THR A 165 2.88 -28.21 -15.12
CA THR A 165 2.52 -28.55 -16.51
C THR A 165 3.69 -29.04 -17.35
N LEU A 166 4.92 -28.60 -17.04
CA LEU A 166 6.17 -28.95 -17.72
C LEU A 166 7.08 -29.86 -16.87
N ALA A 167 6.55 -30.49 -15.81
CA ALA A 167 7.33 -31.30 -14.87
C ALA A 167 8.22 -32.36 -15.56
N ALA A 168 7.73 -33.01 -16.61
CA ALA A 168 8.47 -34.02 -17.37
C ALA A 168 9.75 -33.47 -18.04
N GLN A 169 9.79 -32.18 -18.35
CA GLN A 169 10.89 -31.53 -19.05
C GLN A 169 11.94 -30.99 -18.06
N ILE A 170 11.52 -30.59 -16.86
CA ILE A 170 12.40 -29.93 -15.88
C ILE A 170 12.98 -30.89 -14.84
N PHE A 171 12.24 -31.91 -14.39
CA PHE A 171 12.73 -32.90 -13.40
C PHE A 171 13.63 -33.97 -14.03
N LYS A 172 14.68 -33.55 -14.77
CA LYS A 172 15.63 -34.41 -15.49
C LYS A 172 16.33 -35.49 -14.65
N PRO A 173 16.67 -35.27 -13.36
CA PRO A 173 17.30 -36.31 -12.55
C PRO A 173 16.42 -37.55 -12.31
N VAL A 174 15.11 -37.46 -12.56
CA VAL A 174 14.17 -38.58 -12.42
C VAL A 174 14.07 -39.33 -13.75
N THR A 175 14.36 -40.63 -13.72
CA THR A 175 14.31 -41.49 -14.91
C THR A 175 12.92 -42.11 -15.12
N GLY A 176 12.67 -42.58 -16.34
CA GLY A 176 11.45 -43.31 -16.69
C GLY A 176 10.36 -42.46 -17.35
N PRO A 177 9.34 -43.12 -17.93
CA PRO A 177 8.26 -42.46 -18.66
C PRO A 177 7.40 -41.56 -17.77
N TRP A 178 6.94 -40.45 -18.35
CA TRP A 178 6.02 -39.50 -17.74
C TRP A 178 4.63 -39.60 -18.36
N ILE A 179 3.61 -39.78 -17.54
CA ILE A 179 2.21 -39.88 -17.94
C ILE A 179 1.42 -38.71 -17.37
N LYS A 180 0.62 -38.05 -18.22
CA LYS A 180 -0.33 -37.02 -17.80
C LYS A 180 -1.67 -37.67 -17.46
N ALA A 181 -2.25 -37.28 -16.33
CA ALA A 181 -3.56 -37.71 -15.86
C ALA A 181 -4.36 -36.50 -15.36
N SER A 182 -5.69 -36.64 -15.30
CA SER A 182 -6.59 -35.59 -14.82
C SER A 182 -7.46 -36.06 -13.67
N LEU A 183 -7.79 -35.14 -12.77
CA LEU A 183 -8.86 -35.29 -11.79
C LEU A 183 -9.91 -34.19 -12.04
N SER A 184 -10.86 -34.45 -12.92
CA SER A 184 -11.89 -33.48 -13.33
C SER A 184 -13.15 -33.50 -12.46
N THR A 185 -13.35 -34.60 -11.72
CA THR A 185 -14.50 -34.76 -10.82
C THR A 185 -14.30 -33.94 -9.54
N THR A 186 -15.24 -33.06 -9.20
CA THR A 186 -15.24 -32.28 -7.95
C THR A 186 -16.28 -32.81 -6.97
N TYR A 187 -15.86 -33.00 -5.73
CA TYR A 187 -16.70 -33.36 -4.58
C TYR A 187 -17.14 -32.12 -3.78
N ARG A 188 -16.77 -30.93 -4.25
CA ARG A 188 -17.05 -29.65 -3.58
C ARG A 188 -18.16 -28.88 -4.26
N CYS A 189 -17.97 -28.54 -5.54
CA CYS A 189 -18.84 -27.59 -6.21
C CYS A 189 -20.11 -28.28 -6.70
N SER A 190 -21.25 -27.61 -6.53
CA SER A 190 -22.55 -28.06 -7.04
C SER A 190 -22.64 -27.98 -8.56
N SER A 191 -23.68 -28.60 -9.13
CA SER A 191 -23.91 -28.62 -10.58
C SER A 191 -24.06 -27.21 -11.18
N SER A 192 -24.81 -26.32 -10.53
CA SER A 192 -24.96 -24.92 -10.98
C SER A 192 -23.64 -24.14 -10.92
N ILE A 193 -22.81 -24.35 -9.89
CA ILE A 193 -21.49 -23.71 -9.80
C ILE A 193 -20.58 -24.24 -10.92
N CYS A 194 -20.54 -25.56 -11.15
CA CYS A 194 -19.76 -26.14 -12.23
C CYS A 194 -20.19 -25.62 -13.62
N SER A 195 -21.49 -25.52 -13.88
CA SER A 195 -22.01 -24.92 -15.12
C SER A 195 -21.62 -23.44 -15.25
N PHE A 196 -21.76 -22.65 -14.18
CA PHE A 196 -21.32 -21.25 -14.18
C PHE A 196 -19.83 -21.09 -14.49
N MET A 197 -18.98 -21.93 -13.88
CA MET A 197 -17.54 -21.91 -14.14
C MET A 197 -17.22 -22.33 -15.59
N ASN A 198 -17.76 -23.47 -16.04
CA ASN A 198 -17.46 -24.04 -17.35
C ASN A 198 -18.01 -23.19 -18.52
N GLU A 199 -19.30 -22.83 -18.46
CA GLU A 199 -20.00 -22.11 -19.54
C GLU A 199 -19.78 -20.60 -19.44
N GLY A 200 -19.84 -20.06 -18.21
CA GLY A 200 -19.87 -18.63 -17.97
C GLY A 200 -18.51 -17.96 -17.95
N LEU A 201 -17.47 -18.64 -17.43
CA LEU A 201 -16.17 -18.01 -17.19
C LEU A 201 -15.02 -18.66 -17.97
N LEU A 202 -14.96 -19.99 -18.03
CA LEU A 202 -13.88 -20.72 -18.69
C LEU A 202 -14.14 -20.88 -20.20
N GLY A 203 -15.39 -21.09 -20.60
CA GLY A 203 -15.77 -21.37 -21.99
C GLY A 203 -15.48 -22.79 -22.46
N TYR A 204 -15.11 -23.70 -21.56
CA TYR A 204 -14.91 -25.13 -21.83
C TYR A 204 -15.24 -25.97 -20.59
N LYS A 205 -15.51 -27.27 -20.78
CA LYS A 205 -15.83 -28.19 -19.69
C LYS A 205 -14.57 -28.61 -18.93
N ARG A 206 -14.34 -28.02 -17.76
CA ARG A 206 -13.22 -28.36 -16.84
C ARG A 206 -13.68 -29.16 -15.63
N MET A 207 -14.75 -28.72 -14.98
CA MET A 207 -15.21 -29.28 -13.70
C MET A 207 -16.44 -30.16 -13.89
N VAL A 208 -16.44 -31.35 -13.29
CA VAL A 208 -17.58 -32.28 -13.31
C VAL A 208 -18.07 -32.50 -11.87
N PRO A 209 -19.29 -32.11 -11.50
CA PRO A 209 -19.79 -32.32 -10.16
C PRO A 209 -20.02 -33.82 -9.90
N VAL A 210 -19.66 -34.30 -8.72
CA VAL A 210 -20.02 -35.68 -8.30
C VAL A 210 -21.53 -35.82 -8.10
N ASP A 211 -22.18 -34.76 -7.60
CA ASP A 211 -23.62 -34.69 -7.38
C ASP A 211 -24.27 -33.90 -8.51
N THR A 212 -25.08 -34.60 -9.31
CA THR A 212 -25.81 -34.03 -10.45
C THR A 212 -27.24 -33.62 -10.10
N SER A 213 -27.61 -33.68 -8.82
CA SER A 213 -28.93 -33.25 -8.34
C SER A 213 -29.16 -31.74 -8.62
N PRO A 214 -30.44 -31.30 -8.72
CA PRO A 214 -30.76 -29.88 -8.83
C PRO A 214 -30.13 -29.07 -7.70
N SER A 215 -29.37 -28.03 -8.04
CA SER A 215 -28.72 -27.15 -7.06
C SER A 215 -29.17 -25.70 -7.23
N PRO A 216 -29.11 -24.89 -6.15
CA PRO A 216 -29.43 -23.46 -6.24
C PRO A 216 -28.58 -22.76 -7.31
N PRO A 217 -29.14 -21.77 -8.03
CA PRO A 217 -28.39 -21.00 -9.00
C PRO A 217 -27.35 -20.11 -8.32
N VAL A 218 -26.31 -19.73 -9.07
CA VAL A 218 -25.37 -18.67 -8.70
C VAL A 218 -26.10 -17.34 -8.71
N HIS A 219 -25.99 -16.58 -7.62
CA HIS A 219 -26.62 -15.27 -7.49
C HIS A 219 -25.66 -14.18 -8.00
N TYR A 220 -25.98 -13.62 -9.16
CA TYR A 220 -25.20 -12.54 -9.77
C TYR A 220 -25.79 -11.19 -9.34
N VAL A 221 -25.15 -10.55 -8.36
CA VAL A 221 -25.59 -9.30 -7.75
C VAL A 221 -25.00 -8.12 -8.51
N TYR A 222 -25.84 -7.34 -9.19
CA TYR A 222 -25.45 -6.19 -10.01
C TYR A 222 -25.89 -4.87 -9.36
N GLY A 223 -24.95 -4.00 -9.01
CA GLY A 223 -25.29 -2.71 -8.37
C GLY A 223 -24.10 -2.07 -7.68
N SER A 224 -24.37 -1.09 -6.82
CA SER A 224 -23.34 -0.40 -6.03
C SER A 224 -22.77 -1.34 -4.95
N PRO A 225 -21.45 -1.60 -4.91
CA PRO A 225 -20.87 -2.44 -3.86
C PRO A 225 -21.12 -1.91 -2.44
N PHE A 226 -21.21 -0.60 -2.28
CA PHE A 226 -21.53 0.05 -1.02
C PHE A 226 -22.97 -0.23 -0.56
N ASP A 227 -23.90 -0.51 -1.48
CA ASP A 227 -25.29 -0.86 -1.17
C ASP A 227 -25.52 -2.36 -1.03
N ALA A 228 -24.60 -3.19 -1.52
CA ALA A 228 -24.73 -4.65 -1.53
C ALA A 228 -24.93 -5.25 -0.13
N HIS A 229 -24.41 -4.60 0.93
CA HIS A 229 -24.60 -5.04 2.30
C HIS A 229 -26.08 -5.21 2.67
N LYS A 230 -26.99 -4.41 2.10
CA LYS A 230 -28.44 -4.44 2.39
C LYS A 230 -29.05 -5.79 2.03
N VAL A 231 -28.84 -6.24 0.79
CA VAL A 231 -29.38 -7.50 0.31
C VAL A 231 -28.61 -8.70 0.84
N LEU A 232 -27.28 -8.63 0.92
CA LEU A 232 -26.45 -9.71 1.43
C LEU A 232 -26.75 -10.02 2.89
N THR A 233 -26.97 -9.00 3.73
CA THR A 233 -27.38 -9.20 5.14
C THR A 233 -28.71 -9.94 5.24
N ARG A 234 -29.68 -9.66 4.36
CA ARG A 234 -30.97 -10.36 4.32
C ARG A 234 -30.80 -11.85 4.00
N TYR A 235 -30.00 -12.18 2.98
CA TYR A 235 -29.71 -13.57 2.62
C TYR A 235 -28.93 -14.32 3.71
N ILE A 236 -27.88 -13.69 4.26
CA ILE A 236 -27.11 -14.29 5.36
C ILE A 236 -28.02 -14.56 6.56
N THR A 237 -28.85 -13.59 6.96
CA THR A 237 -29.80 -13.78 8.07
C THR A 237 -30.78 -14.93 7.76
N ALA A 238 -31.27 -15.02 6.51
CA ALA A 238 -32.14 -16.12 6.10
C ALA A 238 -31.44 -17.48 6.19
N PHE A 239 -30.19 -17.60 5.74
CA PHE A 239 -29.41 -18.85 5.84
C PHE A 239 -29.24 -19.33 7.27
N LEU A 240 -29.16 -18.41 8.24
CA LEU A 240 -29.03 -18.71 9.66
C LEU A 240 -30.37 -19.09 10.33
N THR A 241 -31.50 -18.98 9.64
CA THR A 241 -32.81 -19.43 10.18
C THR A 241 -32.94 -20.95 10.14
N PRO A 242 -33.80 -21.56 10.99
CA PRO A 242 -34.06 -22.99 10.98
C PRO A 242 -34.53 -23.55 9.63
N THR A 243 -35.11 -22.70 8.77
CA THR A 243 -35.55 -23.08 7.42
C THR A 243 -34.40 -23.55 6.53
N TYR A 244 -33.25 -22.89 6.63
CA TYR A 244 -32.05 -23.25 5.87
C TYR A 244 -31.04 -24.03 6.71
N GLY A 245 -30.95 -23.71 8.01
CA GLY A 245 -30.17 -24.44 9.00
C GLY A 245 -28.65 -24.28 8.89
N TYR A 246 -28.14 -23.24 8.21
CA TYR A 246 -26.70 -22.98 8.16
C TYR A 246 -26.23 -22.24 9.42
N LYS A 247 -24.95 -22.41 9.74
CA LYS A 247 -24.28 -21.67 10.81
C LYS A 247 -23.46 -20.52 10.23
N ALA A 248 -23.05 -19.57 11.08
CA ALA A 248 -22.16 -18.49 10.65
C ALA A 248 -20.85 -19.03 10.06
N GLU A 249 -20.30 -20.09 10.66
CA GLU A 249 -19.11 -20.79 10.17
C GLU A 249 -19.26 -21.43 8.80
N ASP A 250 -20.46 -21.57 8.25
CA ASP A 250 -20.71 -22.11 6.90
C ASP A 250 -20.58 -21.05 5.79
N ILE A 251 -20.20 -19.81 6.13
CA ILE A 251 -20.27 -18.65 5.23
C ILE A 251 -18.89 -17.98 5.07
N PHE A 252 -18.51 -17.72 3.82
CA PHE A 252 -17.39 -16.84 3.45
C PHE A 252 -17.85 -15.55 2.78
N VAL A 253 -17.13 -14.46 3.08
CA VAL A 253 -17.08 -13.26 2.26
C VAL A 253 -15.65 -13.07 1.78
N LEU A 254 -15.46 -13.05 0.47
CA LEU A 254 -14.15 -12.99 -0.18
C LEU A 254 -14.04 -11.69 -0.98
N ALA A 255 -12.92 -10.99 -0.82
CA ALA A 255 -12.60 -9.79 -1.58
C ALA A 255 -11.14 -9.82 -2.08
N PRO A 256 -10.77 -9.04 -3.12
CA PRO A 256 -9.38 -8.92 -3.54
C PRO A 256 -8.44 -8.38 -2.46
N SER A 257 -8.96 -7.51 -1.59
CA SER A 257 -8.33 -7.03 -0.36
C SER A 257 -9.39 -6.73 0.68
N VAL A 258 -9.04 -6.95 1.95
CA VAL A 258 -9.88 -6.63 3.12
C VAL A 258 -9.26 -5.52 3.98
N ALA A 259 -8.09 -5.01 3.61
CA ALA A 259 -7.43 -3.93 4.34
C ALA A 259 -8.19 -2.61 4.18
N SER A 260 -8.34 -1.87 5.28
CA SER A 260 -8.92 -0.54 5.30
C SER A 260 -7.84 0.51 5.48
N LYS A 261 -7.77 1.48 4.57
CA LYS A 261 -6.82 2.61 4.64
C LYS A 261 -7.47 3.84 5.30
N GLY A 262 -8.13 3.64 6.44
CA GLY A 262 -8.80 4.70 7.19
C GLY A 262 -10.06 5.25 6.50
N LYS A 263 -10.73 4.43 5.67
CA LYS A 263 -11.99 4.77 4.99
C LYS A 263 -12.94 3.58 5.03
N THR A 264 -14.23 3.86 5.15
CA THR A 264 -15.30 2.89 5.02
C THR A 264 -15.21 2.15 3.68
N THR A 265 -15.16 0.82 3.74
CA THR A 265 -15.12 -0.07 2.57
C THR A 265 -16.45 -0.82 2.39
N PRO A 266 -16.80 -1.27 1.17
CA PRO A 266 -17.99 -2.10 0.93
C PRO A 266 -18.07 -3.35 1.82
N VAL A 267 -16.92 -3.97 2.11
CA VAL A 267 -16.81 -5.16 2.95
C VAL A 267 -17.03 -4.81 4.43
N SER A 268 -16.44 -3.71 4.91
CA SER A 268 -16.67 -3.22 6.28
C SER A 268 -18.14 -2.87 6.55
N LEU A 269 -18.87 -2.33 5.55
CA LEU A 269 -20.30 -2.08 5.69
C LEU A 269 -21.12 -3.36 5.89
N LEU A 270 -20.78 -4.43 5.17
CA LEU A 270 -21.41 -5.73 5.37
C LEU A 270 -21.08 -6.30 6.74
N GLU A 271 -19.81 -6.28 7.13
CA GLU A 271 -19.36 -6.74 8.46
C GLU A 271 -20.09 -6.00 9.58
N ASN A 272 -20.13 -4.66 9.53
CA ASN A 272 -20.84 -3.82 10.48
C ASN A 272 -22.35 -4.15 10.54
N ALA A 273 -22.98 -4.41 9.40
CA ALA A 273 -24.39 -4.78 9.32
C ALA A 273 -24.71 -6.17 9.90
N LEU A 274 -23.76 -7.10 9.81
CA LEU A 274 -23.87 -8.45 10.39
C LEU A 274 -23.63 -8.43 11.90
N VAL A 275 -22.57 -7.75 12.33
CA VAL A 275 -22.20 -7.62 13.73
C VAL A 275 -23.28 -6.90 14.54
N SER A 276 -23.90 -5.86 13.98
CA SER A 276 -25.04 -5.17 14.63
C SER A 276 -26.29 -6.05 14.82
N ARG A 277 -26.35 -7.21 14.14
CA ARG A 277 -27.40 -8.24 14.30
C ARG A 277 -26.97 -9.39 15.21
N GLY A 278 -25.81 -9.29 15.86
CA GLY A 278 -25.28 -10.34 16.74
C GLY A 278 -24.71 -11.54 15.99
N ILE A 279 -24.43 -11.43 14.69
CA ILE A 279 -23.80 -12.51 13.92
C ILE A 279 -22.30 -12.44 14.18
N PRO A 280 -21.67 -13.55 14.64
CA PRO A 280 -20.23 -13.57 14.90
C PRO A 280 -19.45 -13.58 13.59
N VAL A 281 -18.49 -12.66 13.47
CA VAL A 281 -17.65 -12.46 12.29
C VAL A 281 -16.19 -12.51 12.69
N TYR A 282 -15.33 -12.93 11.76
CA TYR A 282 -13.90 -12.77 11.87
C TYR A 282 -13.35 -12.24 10.55
N VAL A 283 -12.52 -11.20 10.65
CA VAL A 283 -11.86 -10.58 9.50
C VAL A 283 -10.37 -10.89 9.58
N SER A 284 -9.91 -11.75 8.67
CA SER A 284 -8.50 -12.11 8.55
C SER A 284 -7.74 -10.99 7.85
N ASN A 285 -6.83 -10.32 8.54
CA ASN A 285 -5.91 -9.38 7.88
C ASN A 285 -4.74 -10.13 7.25
N GLU A 286 -3.99 -9.48 6.35
CA GLU A 286 -2.94 -10.10 5.53
C GLU A 286 -1.72 -10.60 6.34
N ARG A 287 -1.65 -10.32 7.66
CA ARG A 287 -0.51 -10.64 8.54
C ARG A 287 -0.69 -11.89 9.40
N GLU A 288 -1.89 -12.42 9.52
CA GLU A 288 -2.11 -13.63 10.32
C GLU A 288 -1.69 -14.89 9.55
N ALA A 289 -0.91 -15.74 10.23
CA ALA A 289 -0.49 -17.05 9.74
C ALA A 289 -1.71 -17.91 9.38
N GLU A 290 -1.50 -18.92 8.52
CA GLU A 290 -2.50 -19.86 7.99
C GLU A 290 -3.78 -19.97 8.84
N LEU A 291 -4.94 -19.69 8.24
CA LEU A 291 -6.25 -19.89 8.86
C LEU A 291 -6.42 -21.35 9.26
N SER A 292 -6.15 -21.67 10.52
CA SER A 292 -6.25 -23.04 11.03
C SER A 292 -7.73 -23.41 11.22
N THR A 293 -8.06 -24.69 11.09
CA THR A 293 -9.40 -25.21 11.39
C THR A 293 -9.49 -25.84 12.78
N SER A 294 -8.51 -25.56 13.66
CA SER A 294 -8.52 -26.07 15.04
C SER A 294 -9.70 -25.49 15.83
N ALA A 295 -10.14 -26.19 16.89
CA ALA A 295 -11.26 -25.75 17.72
C ALA A 295 -11.00 -24.40 18.43
N GLU A 296 -9.73 -24.07 18.68
CA GLU A 296 -9.29 -22.81 19.27
C GLU A 296 -9.00 -21.73 18.21
N SER A 297 -9.31 -22.01 16.95
CA SER A 297 -9.06 -21.08 15.86
C SER A 297 -10.04 -19.90 15.89
N PRO A 298 -9.59 -18.68 15.57
CA PRO A 298 -10.45 -17.50 15.48
C PRO A 298 -11.62 -17.61 14.49
N ILE A 299 -11.52 -18.52 13.52
CA ILE A 299 -12.57 -18.76 12.51
C ILE A 299 -13.69 -19.69 12.99
N HIS A 300 -13.49 -20.44 14.07
CA HIS A 300 -14.44 -21.45 14.52
C HIS A 300 -15.74 -20.81 15.03
N GLY A 301 -16.90 -21.29 14.56
CA GLY A 301 -18.20 -20.74 14.91
C GLY A 301 -18.55 -19.39 14.29
N LYS A 302 -17.74 -18.85 13.38
CA LYS A 302 -17.90 -17.49 12.84
C LYS A 302 -17.94 -17.42 11.32
N LEU A 303 -18.67 -16.43 10.81
CA LEU A 303 -18.58 -16.04 9.41
C LEU A 303 -17.20 -15.42 9.16
N VAL A 304 -16.50 -15.87 8.11
CA VAL A 304 -15.13 -15.43 7.84
C VAL A 304 -15.10 -14.49 6.64
N ILE A 305 -14.49 -13.33 6.84
CA ILE A 305 -14.16 -12.35 5.81
C ILE A 305 -12.66 -12.40 5.57
N THR A 306 -12.25 -12.67 4.33
CA THR A 306 -10.83 -12.82 3.99
C THR A 306 -10.57 -12.52 2.51
N THR A 307 -9.31 -12.57 2.09
CA THR A 307 -8.92 -12.35 0.71
C THR A 307 -9.10 -13.61 -0.15
N TYR A 308 -9.11 -13.44 -1.47
CA TYR A 308 -9.09 -14.58 -2.41
C TYR A 308 -7.94 -15.55 -2.10
N HIS A 309 -6.76 -15.02 -1.81
CA HIS A 309 -5.54 -15.78 -1.59
C HIS A 309 -5.60 -16.57 -0.29
N GLN A 310 -5.97 -15.92 0.82
CA GLN A 310 -6.06 -16.55 2.14
C GLN A 310 -7.18 -17.61 2.22
N SER A 311 -8.19 -17.54 1.34
CA SER A 311 -9.24 -18.56 1.26
C SER A 311 -8.77 -19.91 0.69
N LYS A 312 -7.58 -19.95 0.07
CA LYS A 312 -7.07 -21.18 -0.56
C LYS A 312 -6.92 -22.31 0.47
N GLY A 313 -7.33 -23.51 0.08
CA GLY A 313 -7.37 -24.69 0.95
C GLY A 313 -8.62 -24.78 1.83
N LEU A 314 -9.37 -23.68 2.00
CA LEU A 314 -10.64 -23.69 2.73
C LEU A 314 -11.83 -23.83 1.78
N GLU A 315 -13.01 -24.08 2.35
CA GLU A 315 -14.28 -24.21 1.65
C GLU A 315 -15.46 -23.97 2.61
N ARG A 316 -16.59 -23.48 2.08
CA ARG A 316 -17.80 -23.13 2.85
C ARG A 316 -19.07 -23.43 2.07
N ALA A 317 -20.19 -23.61 2.77
CA ALA A 317 -21.47 -23.89 2.12
C ALA A 317 -21.94 -22.69 1.28
N VAL A 318 -21.77 -21.49 1.81
CA VAL A 318 -22.13 -20.21 1.19
C VAL A 318 -20.87 -19.37 0.99
N VAL A 319 -20.67 -18.81 -0.20
CA VAL A 319 -19.56 -17.89 -0.48
C VAL A 319 -20.07 -16.66 -1.22
N ILE A 320 -19.64 -15.49 -0.79
CA ILE A 320 -19.93 -14.20 -1.40
C ILE A 320 -18.60 -13.63 -1.90
N VAL A 321 -18.52 -13.31 -3.20
CA VAL A 321 -17.30 -12.82 -3.84
C VAL A 321 -17.52 -11.37 -4.33
N TYR A 322 -16.74 -10.44 -3.78
CA TYR A 322 -16.74 -9.02 -4.15
C TYR A 322 -15.85 -8.73 -5.35
N SER A 323 -16.17 -7.75 -6.19
CA SER A 323 -15.33 -7.32 -7.34
C SER A 323 -15.19 -8.39 -8.43
N CYS A 324 -16.31 -9.00 -8.83
CA CYS A 324 -16.41 -9.89 -9.99
C CYS A 324 -16.73 -9.11 -11.27
N ASP A 325 -15.90 -8.12 -11.59
CA ASP A 325 -16.05 -7.23 -12.75
C ASP A 325 -14.68 -6.83 -13.33
N ASP A 326 -14.68 -6.17 -14.49
CA ASP A 326 -13.44 -5.88 -15.25
C ASP A 326 -12.44 -5.02 -14.45
N SER A 327 -12.90 -4.27 -13.43
CA SER A 327 -12.02 -3.42 -12.63
C SER A 327 -11.07 -4.19 -11.72
N TYR A 328 -11.32 -5.48 -11.47
CA TYR A 328 -10.37 -6.36 -10.79
C TYR A 328 -8.98 -6.33 -11.47
N TYR A 329 -8.95 -6.22 -12.80
CA TYR A 329 -7.74 -6.20 -13.62
C TYR A 329 -7.13 -4.80 -13.77
N ASP A 330 -7.69 -3.76 -13.14
CA ASP A 330 -7.08 -2.42 -13.14
C ASP A 330 -5.85 -2.37 -12.21
N TYR A 331 -5.74 -3.32 -11.26
CA TYR A 331 -4.72 -3.33 -10.20
C TYR A 331 -3.92 -4.64 -10.14
N ARG A 332 -4.03 -5.47 -11.18
CA ARG A 332 -3.40 -6.80 -11.29
C ARG A 332 -2.71 -6.92 -12.64
N ASP A 333 -1.66 -7.73 -12.69
CA ASP A 333 -0.89 -8.01 -13.91
C ASP A 333 -1.41 -9.26 -14.66
N ASP A 334 -2.64 -9.66 -14.36
CA ASP A 334 -3.32 -10.79 -14.98
C ASP A 334 -3.85 -10.42 -16.39
N ASP A 335 -3.96 -11.41 -17.28
CA ASP A 335 -4.61 -11.21 -18.58
C ASP A 335 -6.10 -10.93 -18.38
N ARG A 336 -6.53 -9.72 -18.72
CA ARG A 336 -7.93 -9.26 -18.60
C ARG A 336 -8.91 -10.06 -19.47
N ASN A 337 -8.43 -10.80 -20.46
CA ASN A 337 -9.26 -11.65 -21.30
C ASN A 337 -9.42 -13.08 -20.76
N LEU A 338 -8.79 -13.40 -19.63
CA LEU A 338 -8.84 -14.73 -19.02
C LEU A 338 -9.22 -14.66 -17.55
N LEU A 339 -9.88 -15.72 -17.05
CA LEU A 339 -10.16 -15.88 -15.63
C LEU A 339 -8.84 -16.01 -14.84
N SER A 340 -8.58 -15.06 -13.93
CA SER A 340 -7.39 -15.11 -13.08
C SER A 340 -7.47 -16.24 -12.05
N SER A 341 -6.32 -16.82 -11.68
CA SER A 341 -6.26 -17.88 -10.67
C SER A 341 -6.86 -17.47 -9.31
N PRO A 342 -6.63 -16.26 -8.77
CA PRO A 342 -7.26 -15.85 -7.51
C PRO A 342 -8.79 -15.80 -7.59
N MET A 343 -9.34 -15.36 -8.73
CA MET A 343 -10.79 -15.32 -8.93
C MET A 343 -11.36 -16.74 -9.09
N TYR A 344 -10.68 -17.62 -9.82
CA TYR A 344 -11.03 -19.05 -9.89
C TYR A 344 -11.01 -19.71 -8.50
N VAL A 345 -9.98 -19.42 -7.69
CA VAL A 345 -9.93 -19.89 -6.29
C VAL A 345 -11.15 -19.38 -5.52
N ALA A 346 -11.44 -18.09 -5.53
CA ALA A 346 -12.56 -17.51 -4.78
C ALA A 346 -13.91 -18.15 -5.13
N MET A 347 -14.20 -18.32 -6.42
CA MET A 347 -15.47 -18.88 -6.90
C MET A 347 -15.59 -20.38 -6.60
N THR A 348 -14.47 -21.11 -6.54
CA THR A 348 -14.44 -22.55 -6.23
C THR A 348 -14.32 -22.86 -4.73
N ARG A 349 -14.55 -21.88 -3.86
CA ARG A 349 -14.66 -22.11 -2.40
C ARG A 349 -16.07 -22.54 -1.97
N ALA A 350 -17.08 -22.32 -2.81
CA ALA A 350 -18.48 -22.58 -2.51
C ALA A 350 -18.85 -24.06 -2.71
N LYS A 351 -19.59 -24.62 -1.74
CA LYS A 351 -20.21 -25.94 -1.89
C LYS A 351 -21.62 -25.88 -2.46
N LYS A 352 -22.45 -24.94 -1.97
CA LYS A 352 -23.87 -24.87 -2.29
C LYS A 352 -24.27 -23.54 -2.93
N TYR A 353 -24.06 -22.43 -2.22
CA TYR A 353 -24.48 -21.09 -2.66
C TYR A 353 -23.28 -20.23 -3.01
N LEU A 354 -23.30 -19.64 -4.20
CA LEU A 354 -22.31 -18.67 -4.65
C LEU A 354 -23.01 -17.35 -4.99
N PHE A 355 -22.54 -16.26 -4.40
CA PHE A 355 -22.90 -14.89 -4.76
C PHE A 355 -21.69 -14.23 -5.41
N VAL A 356 -21.88 -13.60 -6.57
CA VAL A 356 -20.86 -12.79 -7.24
C VAL A 356 -21.35 -11.37 -7.36
N LEU A 357 -20.54 -10.40 -6.95
CA LEU A 357 -20.91 -8.99 -6.94
C LEU A 357 -20.20 -8.23 -8.06
N HIS A 358 -20.99 -7.57 -8.90
CA HIS A 358 -20.55 -6.73 -10.01
C HIS A 358 -20.93 -5.27 -9.72
N ASP A 359 -19.93 -4.38 -9.66
CA ASP A 359 -20.17 -2.94 -9.61
C ASP A 359 -20.86 -2.45 -10.89
N ASN A 360 -22.06 -1.89 -10.78
CA ASN A 360 -22.80 -1.36 -11.92
C ASN A 360 -22.12 -0.18 -12.64
N LYS A 361 -21.09 0.42 -12.04
CA LYS A 361 -20.23 1.44 -12.66
C LYS A 361 -19.05 0.84 -13.43
N LYS A 362 -18.88 -0.48 -13.41
CA LYS A 362 -17.76 -1.18 -14.05
C LYS A 362 -18.24 -2.10 -15.18
N PRO A 363 -17.42 -2.35 -16.21
CA PRO A 363 -17.77 -3.31 -17.25
C PRO A 363 -17.85 -4.73 -16.67
N PRO A 364 -18.65 -5.63 -17.24
CA PRO A 364 -18.55 -7.06 -16.92
C PRO A 364 -17.18 -7.60 -17.32
N LEU A 365 -16.79 -8.74 -16.74
CA LEU A 365 -15.60 -9.48 -17.15
C LEU A 365 -15.67 -9.78 -18.66
N ARG A 366 -14.60 -9.48 -19.41
CA ARG A 366 -14.59 -9.57 -20.89
C ARG A 366 -14.86 -10.96 -21.44
N PHE A 367 -14.44 -11.98 -20.69
CA PHE A 367 -14.63 -13.39 -21.02
C PHE A 367 -15.95 -13.95 -20.47
N PHE A 368 -16.74 -13.16 -19.74
CA PHE A 368 -18.02 -13.63 -19.23
C PHE A 368 -18.99 -13.89 -20.37
N LYS A 369 -19.45 -15.14 -20.45
CA LYS A 369 -20.51 -15.57 -21.36
C LYS A 369 -21.76 -15.83 -20.53
N LYS A 370 -22.92 -15.46 -21.06
CA LYS A 370 -24.19 -15.86 -20.43
C LYS A 370 -24.29 -17.39 -20.52
N PRO A 371 -24.40 -18.11 -19.39
CA PRO A 371 -24.58 -19.56 -19.43
C PRO A 371 -25.85 -19.94 -20.18
N THR A 372 -25.83 -21.08 -20.87
CA THR A 372 -27.00 -21.60 -21.58
C THR A 372 -27.92 -22.38 -20.65
N THR A 373 -27.37 -22.85 -19.53
CA THR A 373 -28.11 -23.46 -18.42
C THR A 373 -28.70 -22.41 -17.49
N ASP A 374 -29.84 -22.72 -16.85
CA ASP A 374 -30.46 -21.89 -15.79
C ASP A 374 -29.66 -21.95 -14.47
N CYS A 375 -28.34 -21.87 -14.56
CA CYS A 375 -27.42 -21.96 -13.42
C CYS A 375 -27.15 -20.61 -12.75
N VAL A 376 -27.67 -19.49 -13.28
CA VAL A 376 -27.45 -18.13 -12.77
C VAL A 376 -28.77 -17.38 -12.63
N VAL A 377 -28.92 -16.65 -11.53
CA VAL A 377 -29.98 -15.66 -11.33
C VAL A 377 -29.36 -14.28 -11.16
N TYR A 378 -29.78 -13.32 -12.00
CA TYR A 378 -29.35 -11.93 -11.89
C TYR A 378 -30.26 -11.17 -10.93
N MET A 379 -29.68 -10.33 -10.07
CA MET A 379 -30.43 -9.50 -9.13
C MET A 379 -29.73 -8.16 -8.88
N ASP A 380 -30.49 -7.13 -8.51
CA ASP A 380 -29.92 -5.85 -8.08
C ASP A 380 -29.55 -5.83 -6.59
N THR A 381 -28.94 -4.74 -6.11
CA THR A 381 -28.59 -4.55 -4.69
C THR A 381 -29.78 -4.34 -3.75
N ASN A 382 -31.01 -4.23 -4.27
CA ASN A 382 -32.26 -4.26 -3.51
C ASN A 382 -32.86 -5.68 -3.44
N GLY A 383 -32.31 -6.61 -4.24
CA GLY A 383 -32.78 -7.99 -4.38
C GLY A 383 -33.92 -8.16 -5.38
N THR A 384 -34.13 -7.20 -6.28
CA THR A 384 -35.04 -7.35 -7.43
C THR A 384 -34.40 -8.28 -8.44
N ILE A 385 -35.11 -9.34 -8.86
CA ILE A 385 -34.63 -10.24 -9.91
C ILE A 385 -34.62 -9.50 -11.25
N LEU A 386 -33.51 -9.63 -11.97
CA LEU A 386 -33.29 -9.04 -13.28
C LEU A 386 -33.42 -10.12 -14.35
N PRO A 387 -34.11 -9.86 -15.48
CA PRO A 387 -34.24 -10.85 -16.55
C PRO A 387 -32.90 -11.13 -17.26
N ASN A 388 -32.02 -10.14 -17.31
CA ASN A 388 -30.69 -10.21 -17.89
C ASN A 388 -29.76 -9.22 -17.15
N LEU A 389 -28.45 -9.42 -17.31
CA LEU A 389 -27.47 -8.42 -16.89
C LEU A 389 -27.73 -7.11 -17.68
N PRO A 390 -27.88 -5.96 -17.00
CA PRO A 390 -28.08 -4.69 -17.70
C PRO A 390 -26.92 -4.38 -18.64
N VAL A 391 -27.21 -3.81 -19.81
CA VAL A 391 -26.17 -3.35 -20.73
C VAL A 391 -25.40 -2.23 -20.04
N GLY A 392 -24.19 -2.55 -19.58
CA GLY A 392 -23.33 -1.60 -18.89
C GLY A 392 -23.06 -0.40 -19.81
N LYS A 393 -23.02 0.81 -19.23
CA LYS A 393 -22.46 1.95 -19.95
C LYS A 393 -20.99 1.63 -20.23
N THR A 394 -20.56 1.77 -21.49
CA THR A 394 -19.14 1.76 -21.85
C THR A 394 -18.49 2.98 -21.22
N ILE A 395 -18.07 2.87 -19.97
CA ILE A 395 -17.30 3.92 -19.31
C ILE A 395 -15.86 3.71 -19.74
N SER A 396 -15.29 4.74 -20.37
CA SER A 396 -13.88 4.76 -20.74
C SER A 396 -13.04 4.40 -19.52
N THR A 397 -12.15 3.42 -19.70
CA THR A 397 -11.16 3.02 -18.71
C THR A 397 -10.15 4.15 -18.54
N VAL A 398 -10.51 5.18 -17.78
CA VAL A 398 -9.53 6.09 -17.20
C VAL A 398 -8.88 5.31 -16.07
N VAL A 399 -7.76 4.67 -16.37
CA VAL A 399 -6.88 4.11 -15.34
C VAL A 399 -6.46 5.31 -14.47
N PRO A 400 -6.71 5.29 -13.15
CA PRO A 400 -6.27 6.39 -12.30
C PRO A 400 -4.74 6.47 -12.34
N THR A 401 -4.20 7.59 -12.81
CA THR A 401 -2.77 7.94 -12.74
C THR A 401 -2.36 8.38 -11.32
N ASN A 402 -2.95 7.78 -10.30
CA ASN A 402 -2.56 8.04 -8.92
C ASN A 402 -1.36 7.15 -8.56
N ALA A 403 -0.38 7.73 -7.87
CA ALA A 403 0.74 6.97 -7.33
C ALA A 403 0.24 5.80 -6.47
N ARG A 404 0.86 4.63 -6.62
CA ARG A 404 0.47 3.44 -5.85
C ARG A 404 0.86 3.65 -4.38
N VAL A 405 -0.10 3.57 -3.47
CA VAL A 405 0.13 3.83 -2.04
C VAL A 405 0.57 2.55 -1.33
N PHE A 406 1.76 2.56 -0.73
CA PHE A 406 2.27 1.51 0.15
C PHE A 406 2.40 2.02 1.59
N LEU A 407 1.98 1.20 2.55
CA LEU A 407 2.32 1.43 3.95
C LEU A 407 3.72 0.86 4.22
N ALA A 408 4.55 1.58 4.98
CA ALA A 408 5.89 1.15 5.37
C ALA A 408 5.88 -0.23 6.04
N SER A 409 4.82 -0.53 6.79
CA SER A 409 4.63 -1.81 7.47
C SER A 409 4.08 -2.94 6.57
N GLU A 410 3.78 -2.67 5.29
CA GLU A 410 3.20 -3.64 4.35
C GLU A 410 4.03 -3.86 3.09
N ILE A 411 4.99 -2.97 2.79
CA ILE A 411 5.76 -3.03 1.54
C ILE A 411 6.63 -4.30 1.43
N THR A 412 6.94 -4.96 2.53
CA THR A 412 7.67 -6.24 2.54
C THR A 412 6.75 -7.45 2.30
N ASN A 413 5.43 -7.32 2.51
CA ASN A 413 4.47 -8.40 2.31
C ASN A 413 4.59 -8.90 0.88
N TYR A 414 4.56 -10.21 0.64
CA TYR A 414 4.58 -10.78 -0.71
C TYR A 414 5.89 -10.57 -1.50
N LEU A 415 7.04 -10.34 -0.84
CA LEU A 415 8.35 -10.38 -1.49
C LEU A 415 9.01 -11.75 -1.32
N PRO A 416 9.70 -12.28 -2.36
CA PRO A 416 10.50 -13.49 -2.24
C PRO A 416 11.62 -13.37 -1.19
N ALA A 417 11.99 -14.47 -0.55
CA ALA A 417 13.03 -14.49 0.48
C ALA A 417 14.41 -14.00 -0.01
N ASP A 418 14.80 -14.35 -1.24
CA ASP A 418 16.04 -13.86 -1.83
C ASP A 418 16.00 -12.34 -2.08
N THR A 419 14.84 -11.79 -2.40
CA THR A 419 14.65 -10.34 -2.51
C THR A 419 14.79 -9.69 -1.14
N LEU A 420 14.17 -10.23 -0.09
CA LEU A 420 14.31 -9.71 1.28
C LEU A 420 15.76 -9.77 1.78
N LEU A 421 16.50 -10.85 1.47
CA LEU A 421 17.92 -10.97 1.79
C LEU A 421 18.75 -9.89 1.08
N LYS A 422 18.52 -9.65 -0.22
CA LYS A 422 19.20 -8.57 -0.96
C LYS A 422 18.87 -7.19 -0.42
N VAL A 423 17.60 -6.92 -0.07
CA VAL A 423 17.20 -5.65 0.56
C VAL A 423 17.93 -5.47 1.89
N ARG A 424 18.10 -6.54 2.67
CA ARG A 424 18.84 -6.52 3.93
C ARG A 424 20.33 -6.23 3.74
N ASP A 425 20.94 -6.60 2.62
CA ASP A 425 22.38 -6.37 2.37
C ASP A 425 22.75 -4.87 2.29
N TYR A 426 21.79 -3.99 2.03
CA TYR A 426 21.98 -2.54 2.10
C TYR A 426 22.12 -2.01 3.53
N LEU A 427 21.80 -2.84 4.53
CA LEU A 427 21.66 -2.47 5.93
C LEU A 427 22.76 -3.12 6.78
N THR A 428 23.31 -2.37 7.72
CA THR A 428 24.13 -2.91 8.81
C THR A 428 23.29 -2.97 10.08
N ILE A 429 23.02 -4.18 10.56
CA ILE A 429 22.23 -4.41 11.78
C ILE A 429 23.16 -4.78 12.93
N GLN A 430 23.11 -3.98 14.00
CA GLN A 430 23.84 -4.22 15.23
C GLN A 430 22.87 -4.70 16.31
N THR A 431 22.95 -5.97 16.72
CA THR A 431 22.24 -6.44 17.91
C THR A 431 22.86 -5.81 19.15
N LEU A 432 22.08 -5.05 19.91
CA LEU A 432 22.52 -4.46 21.18
C LEU A 432 22.21 -5.39 22.35
N LYS A 433 21.04 -6.05 22.32
CA LYS A 433 20.63 -7.06 23.29
C LYS A 433 20.03 -8.26 22.55
N ASP A 434 20.58 -9.43 22.79
CA ASP A 434 19.97 -10.70 22.39
C ASP A 434 18.66 -10.95 23.17
N PRO A 435 17.71 -11.74 22.63
CA PRO A 435 16.53 -12.14 23.38
C PRO A 435 16.93 -12.89 24.65
N TYR A 436 16.65 -12.31 25.81
CA TYR A 436 17.05 -12.85 27.12
C TYR A 436 15.87 -13.38 27.95
N MET A 437 14.64 -13.14 27.49
CA MET A 437 13.44 -13.68 28.11
C MET A 437 12.36 -13.96 27.06
N LYS A 438 11.29 -14.66 27.47
CA LYS A 438 10.07 -14.80 26.67
C LYS A 438 8.87 -14.59 27.57
N ILE A 439 8.30 -13.40 27.52
CA ILE A 439 7.14 -13.04 28.36
C ILE A 439 5.92 -13.84 27.86
N PRO A 440 5.24 -14.60 28.74
CA PRO A 440 4.10 -15.43 28.39
C PRO A 440 2.82 -14.59 28.26
N LEU A 441 2.78 -13.70 27.26
CA LEU A 441 1.59 -12.91 26.94
C LEU A 441 0.54 -13.77 26.24
N ILE A 442 -0.71 -13.66 26.68
CA ILE A 442 -1.87 -14.32 26.07
C ILE A 442 -2.09 -13.74 24.67
N SER A 443 -2.00 -14.59 23.64
CA SER A 443 -2.18 -14.19 22.22
C SER A 443 -3.57 -14.47 21.68
N THR A 444 -4.35 -15.30 22.38
CA THR A 444 -5.69 -15.73 21.98
C THR A 444 -6.56 -15.86 23.21
N ILE A 445 -7.78 -15.33 23.15
CA ILE A 445 -8.75 -15.40 24.24
C ILE A 445 -10.03 -16.07 23.79
N GLN A 446 -10.73 -16.70 24.73
CA GLN A 446 -12.10 -17.14 24.54
C GLN A 446 -13.04 -15.96 24.82
N THR A 447 -13.96 -15.72 23.90
CA THR A 447 -14.97 -14.65 23.96
C THR A 447 -16.22 -15.10 24.70
N SER A 448 -17.08 -14.14 25.04
CA SER A 448 -18.38 -14.38 25.65
C SER A 448 -19.31 -15.31 24.85
N LEU A 449 -19.06 -15.46 23.54
CA LEU A 449 -19.82 -16.33 22.64
C LEU A 449 -19.24 -17.75 22.54
N ASN A 450 -18.30 -18.13 23.42
CA ASN A 450 -17.59 -19.42 23.35
C ASN A 450 -16.82 -19.62 22.01
N THR A 451 -16.38 -18.52 21.40
CA THR A 451 -15.52 -18.49 20.21
C THR A 451 -14.20 -17.80 20.55
N PHE A 452 -13.16 -17.91 19.72
CA PHE A 452 -11.82 -17.40 20.05
C PHE A 452 -11.44 -16.14 19.27
N GLU A 453 -10.67 -15.23 19.86
CA GLU A 453 -10.12 -14.03 19.20
C GLU A 453 -8.61 -13.94 19.41
N THR A 454 -7.88 -13.55 18.36
CA THR A 454 -6.49 -13.12 18.50
C THR A 454 -6.43 -11.76 19.21
N VAL A 455 -5.49 -11.59 20.13
CA VAL A 455 -5.29 -10.33 20.88
C VAL A 455 -3.84 -9.87 20.90
N SER A 456 -2.95 -10.54 20.14
CA SER A 456 -1.54 -10.15 20.04
C SER A 456 -1.35 -8.74 19.49
N ASP A 457 -2.17 -8.34 18.53
CA ASP A 457 -2.22 -6.98 17.98
C ASP A 457 -2.67 -5.97 19.05
N LEU A 458 -3.70 -6.31 19.83
CA LEU A 458 -4.18 -5.48 20.94
C LEU A 458 -3.12 -5.32 22.04
N ASN A 459 -2.39 -6.40 22.37
CA ASN A 459 -1.29 -6.34 23.35
C ASN A 459 -0.18 -5.40 22.88
N GLY A 460 0.16 -5.45 21.59
CA GLY A 460 1.17 -4.58 20.97
C GLY A 460 0.81 -3.09 21.01
N VAL A 461 -0.47 -2.75 21.10
CA VAL A 461 -0.96 -1.37 21.22
C VAL A 461 -1.14 -0.97 22.70
N ALA A 462 -1.72 -1.85 23.52
CA ALA A 462 -2.08 -1.55 24.90
C ALA A 462 -0.87 -1.39 25.83
N ILE A 463 0.18 -2.22 25.67
CA ILE A 463 1.35 -2.18 26.56
C ILE A 463 2.14 -0.87 26.38
N PRO A 464 2.49 -0.42 25.15
CA PRO A 464 3.11 0.90 24.96
C PRO A 464 2.21 2.05 25.44
N ALA A 465 0.89 1.97 25.25
CA ALA A 465 -0.04 3.01 25.73
C ALA A 465 -0.11 3.11 27.26
N LEU A 466 -0.05 1.98 27.99
CA LEU A 466 0.06 1.98 29.45
C LEU A 466 1.35 2.66 29.91
N TYR A 467 2.48 2.33 29.26
CA TYR A 467 3.76 2.98 29.53
C TYR A 467 3.71 4.49 29.24
N GLU A 468 3.14 4.89 28.09
CA GLU A 468 2.93 6.31 27.75
C GLU A 468 2.15 7.05 28.86
N TRP A 469 1.05 6.46 29.35
CA TRP A 469 0.27 7.07 30.42
C TRP A 469 1.03 7.16 31.74
N GLN A 470 1.82 6.15 32.12
CA GLN A 470 2.61 6.19 33.36
C GLN A 470 3.51 7.43 33.44
N HIS A 471 4.10 7.79 32.30
CA HIS A 471 5.01 8.90 32.16
C HIS A 471 4.31 10.25 31.89
N LYS A 472 3.31 10.27 31.00
CA LYS A 472 2.70 11.53 30.52
C LYS A 472 1.32 11.84 31.10
N LYS A 473 0.70 10.90 31.80
CA LYS A 473 -0.71 10.95 32.25
C LYS A 473 -1.73 11.12 31.12
N VAL A 474 -1.30 10.90 29.88
CA VAL A 474 -2.12 10.87 28.67
C VAL A 474 -1.62 9.74 27.78
N MET A 475 -2.46 9.22 26.89
CA MET A 475 -2.07 8.23 25.89
C MET A 475 -2.69 8.55 24.52
N ARG A 476 -1.95 8.31 23.43
CA ARG A 476 -2.39 8.65 22.07
C ARG A 476 -3.65 7.91 21.65
N ILE A 477 -3.78 6.65 22.05
CA ILE A 477 -4.91 5.79 21.68
C ILE A 477 -6.24 6.24 22.30
N THR A 478 -6.23 7.20 23.24
CA THR A 478 -7.42 7.86 23.80
C THR A 478 -7.45 9.36 23.49
N SER A 479 -6.58 9.87 22.62
CA SER A 479 -6.48 11.32 22.33
C SER A 479 -6.94 11.66 20.91
N LEU A 480 -7.64 10.76 20.22
CA LEU A 480 -8.16 11.05 18.87
C LEU A 480 -9.18 12.21 18.92
N PRO A 481 -9.07 13.20 18.00
CA PRO A 481 -10.06 14.26 17.84
C PRO A 481 -11.46 13.73 17.60
N THR A 482 -12.47 14.33 18.21
CA THR A 482 -13.87 13.85 18.15
C THR A 482 -14.41 13.81 16.71
N ASP A 483 -13.98 14.71 15.83
CA ASP A 483 -14.33 14.75 14.41
C ASP A 483 -13.76 13.56 13.62
N GLN A 484 -12.64 12.97 14.06
CA GLN A 484 -12.12 11.72 13.48
C GLN A 484 -12.91 10.49 13.94
N VAL A 485 -13.55 10.57 15.11
CA VAL A 485 -14.34 9.47 15.70
C VAL A 485 -15.78 9.46 15.16
N VAL A 486 -16.36 10.62 14.82
CA VAL A 486 -17.79 10.79 14.52
C VAL A 486 -18.15 10.62 13.04
N LYS A 487 -17.19 10.70 12.12
CA LYS A 487 -17.48 10.88 10.68
C LYS A 487 -18.32 9.76 10.03
N ASP A 488 -18.32 8.54 10.57
CA ASP A 488 -19.15 7.39 10.12
C ASP A 488 -19.44 6.37 11.28
N GLY A 489 -19.46 6.82 12.54
CA GLY A 489 -19.25 5.94 13.70
C GLY A 489 -20.46 5.12 14.22
N PRO A 490 -20.26 3.86 14.65
CA PRO A 490 -21.25 2.95 15.29
C PRO A 490 -21.53 3.25 16.79
N SER A 491 -22.39 2.43 17.42
CA SER A 491 -22.86 2.54 18.81
C SER A 491 -21.78 2.64 19.90
N PHE A 492 -20.52 2.32 19.60
CA PHE A 492 -19.42 2.32 20.56
C PHE A 492 -18.59 3.62 20.61
N VAL A 493 -18.89 4.62 19.76
CA VAL A 493 -18.27 5.96 19.86
C VAL A 493 -18.52 6.59 21.23
N GLY A 494 -19.73 6.42 21.77
CA GLY A 494 -20.06 6.90 23.11
C GLY A 494 -19.18 6.30 24.20
N ARG A 495 -18.91 4.98 24.12
CA ARG A 495 -18.02 4.28 25.05
C ARG A 495 -16.57 4.72 24.90
N TYR A 496 -16.10 4.90 23.66
CA TYR A 496 -14.77 5.45 23.44
C TYR A 496 -14.63 6.85 24.06
N THR A 497 -15.57 7.77 23.81
CA THR A 497 -15.56 9.11 24.43
C THR A 497 -15.65 9.05 25.96
N GLU A 498 -16.38 8.10 26.53
CA GLU A 498 -16.42 7.87 27.98
C GLU A 498 -15.04 7.44 28.51
N LEU A 499 -14.38 6.48 27.85
CA LEU A 499 -13.03 6.04 28.20
C LEU A 499 -12.02 7.20 28.07
N GLN A 500 -12.11 8.00 27.01
CA GLN A 500 -11.27 9.20 26.85
C GLN A 500 -11.40 10.13 28.06
N ARG A 501 -12.64 10.42 28.51
CA ARG A 501 -12.87 11.26 29.69
C ARG A 501 -12.39 10.60 30.98
N THR A 502 -12.61 9.30 31.12
CA THR A 502 -12.26 8.54 32.33
C THR A 502 -10.74 8.48 32.51
N ILE A 503 -10.01 8.18 31.44
CA ILE A 503 -8.56 8.06 31.43
C ILE A 503 -7.90 9.45 31.52
N ALA A 504 -8.42 10.46 30.84
CA ALA A 504 -7.84 11.81 30.85
C ALA A 504 -8.09 12.61 32.14
N LYS A 505 -9.13 12.28 32.91
CA LYS A 505 -9.47 12.98 34.17
C LYS A 505 -8.94 12.28 35.43
N SER A 506 -8.28 11.13 35.29
CA SER A 506 -7.79 10.36 36.43
C SER A 506 -6.34 10.74 36.76
N ASP A 507 -6.08 11.07 38.02
CA ASP A 507 -4.70 11.19 38.56
C ASP A 507 -4.10 9.80 38.89
N GLN A 508 -4.95 8.77 38.96
CA GLN A 508 -4.56 7.39 39.22
C GLN A 508 -4.39 6.60 37.93
N GLU A 509 -3.48 5.62 37.97
CA GLU A 509 -3.24 4.74 36.83
C GLU A 509 -4.52 4.02 36.39
N PRO A 510 -4.89 4.11 35.09
CA PRO A 510 -6.02 3.37 34.57
C PRO A 510 -5.76 1.89 34.73
N LYS A 511 -6.82 1.16 35.10
CA LYS A 511 -6.77 -0.28 35.10
C LYS A 511 -6.47 -0.81 33.68
N ILE A 512 -5.72 -1.91 33.61
CA ILE A 512 -5.26 -2.52 32.34
C ILE A 512 -6.45 -2.90 31.45
N ASP A 513 -7.56 -3.35 32.04
CA ASP A 513 -8.80 -3.68 31.32
C ASP A 513 -9.36 -2.50 30.51
N LEU A 514 -9.36 -1.28 31.06
CA LEU A 514 -9.78 -0.06 30.36
C LEU A 514 -8.85 0.29 29.20
N ILE A 515 -7.55 0.00 29.34
CA ILE A 515 -6.54 0.26 28.30
C ILE A 515 -6.70 -0.75 27.15
N LEU A 516 -6.95 -2.01 27.47
CA LEU A 516 -7.24 -3.05 26.47
C LEU A 516 -8.55 -2.75 25.73
N GLU A 517 -9.58 -2.27 26.43
CA GLU A 517 -10.84 -1.82 25.81
C GLU A 517 -10.59 -0.63 24.87
N ALA A 518 -9.82 0.38 25.33
CA ALA A 518 -9.45 1.53 24.51
C ALA A 518 -8.65 1.12 23.26
N ALA A 519 -7.70 0.19 23.37
CA ALA A 519 -6.92 -0.32 22.24
C ALA A 519 -7.81 -1.04 21.21
N ASN A 520 -8.77 -1.84 21.66
CA ASN A 520 -9.72 -2.52 20.76
C ASN A 520 -10.62 -1.52 20.02
N LEU A 521 -11.14 -0.51 20.73
CA LEU A 521 -11.96 0.55 20.13
C LEU A 521 -11.15 1.42 19.15
N PHE A 522 -9.91 1.77 19.50
CA PHE A 522 -8.99 2.49 18.63
C PHE A 522 -8.73 1.73 17.33
N ASN A 523 -8.46 0.43 17.41
CA ASN A 523 -8.28 -0.43 16.24
C ASN A 523 -9.56 -0.53 15.39
N ALA A 524 -10.74 -0.63 16.02
CA ALA A 524 -12.02 -0.66 15.31
C ALA A 524 -12.31 0.65 14.57
N ILE A 525 -12.02 1.80 15.18
CA ILE A 525 -12.19 3.12 14.55
C ILE A 525 -11.26 3.25 13.33
N PHE A 526 -9.99 2.84 13.45
CA PHE A 526 -9.01 2.99 12.38
C PHE A 526 -9.23 2.00 11.23
N SER A 527 -9.58 0.75 11.55
CA SER A 527 -9.84 -0.30 10.55
C SER A 527 -11.24 -0.24 9.95
N GLY A 528 -12.21 0.35 10.65
CA GLY A 528 -13.62 0.34 10.25
C GLY A 528 -14.35 -0.99 10.44
N TYR A 529 -13.70 -2.00 11.04
CA TYR A 529 -14.30 -3.31 11.35
C TYR A 529 -14.64 -3.43 12.84
N HIS A 530 -15.80 -4.00 13.15
CA HIS A 530 -16.37 -3.95 14.51
C HIS A 530 -16.37 -5.30 15.26
N TYR A 531 -16.01 -6.40 14.59
CA TYR A 531 -16.18 -7.76 15.11
C TYR A 531 -15.49 -8.01 16.46
N LYS A 532 -14.24 -7.54 16.65
CA LYS A 532 -13.53 -7.71 17.93
C LYS A 532 -14.25 -6.98 19.06
N VAL A 533 -14.69 -5.74 18.86
CA VAL A 533 -15.43 -4.94 19.86
C VAL A 533 -16.78 -5.60 20.20
N ALA A 534 -17.44 -6.19 19.21
CA ALA A 534 -18.70 -6.88 19.43
C ALA A 534 -18.55 -8.19 20.21
N GLN A 535 -17.45 -8.91 20.04
CA GLN A 535 -17.25 -10.26 20.60
C GLN A 535 -16.46 -10.26 21.92
N ILE A 536 -15.49 -9.36 22.08
CA ILE A 536 -14.69 -9.22 23.29
C ILE A 536 -15.45 -8.34 24.29
N LYS A 537 -15.90 -8.96 25.39
CA LYS A 537 -16.64 -8.29 26.49
C LYS A 537 -15.88 -8.29 27.81
N ASN A 538 -14.92 -9.18 27.97
CA ASN A 538 -14.04 -9.22 29.13
C ASN A 538 -12.61 -8.82 28.67
N TYR A 539 -12.04 -7.84 29.35
CA TYR A 539 -10.73 -7.26 29.09
C TYR A 539 -9.69 -7.60 30.18
N GLU A 540 -9.80 -8.77 30.81
CA GLU A 540 -8.95 -9.19 31.94
C GLU A 540 -7.81 -10.15 31.54
N TRP A 541 -7.51 -10.33 30.25
CA TRP A 541 -6.52 -11.33 29.81
C TRP A 541 -5.06 -10.93 30.05
N LEU A 542 -4.79 -9.67 30.40
CA LEU A 542 -3.48 -9.25 30.89
C LEU A 542 -3.59 -8.80 32.34
N ILE A 543 -2.72 -9.33 33.18
CA ILE A 543 -2.54 -8.88 34.57
C ILE A 543 -1.23 -8.11 34.71
N ARG A 544 -1.12 -7.31 35.77
CA ARG A 544 0.01 -6.42 35.99
C ARG A 544 1.35 -7.16 36.01
N GLU A 545 1.39 -8.32 36.67
CA GLU A 545 2.58 -9.15 36.82
C GLU A 545 3.12 -9.65 35.47
N GLN A 546 2.24 -9.86 34.48
CA GLN A 546 2.63 -10.29 33.13
C GLN A 546 3.14 -9.13 32.27
N VAL A 547 2.63 -7.92 32.51
CA VAL A 547 2.94 -6.72 31.72
C VAL A 547 4.18 -5.99 32.25
N GLU A 548 4.44 -6.07 33.56
CA GLU A 548 5.57 -5.40 34.23
C GLU A 548 6.92 -5.62 33.54
N PRO A 549 7.29 -6.84 33.09
CA PRO A 549 8.57 -7.03 32.43
C PRO A 549 8.66 -6.30 31.09
N SER A 550 7.56 -6.20 30.34
CA SER A 550 7.50 -5.39 29.11
C SER A 550 7.61 -3.90 29.40
N LEU A 551 6.99 -3.41 30.48
CA LEU A 551 7.13 -2.03 30.93
C LEU A 551 8.57 -1.73 31.39
N ALA A 552 9.22 -2.67 32.06
CA ALA A 552 10.62 -2.53 32.46
C ALA A 552 11.55 -2.42 31.24
N ILE A 553 11.30 -3.21 30.18
CA ILE A 553 12.01 -3.09 28.90
C ILE A 553 11.80 -1.70 28.28
N LEU A 554 10.55 -1.24 28.20
CA LEU A 554 10.23 0.10 27.69
C LEU A 554 10.90 1.20 28.52
N LYS A 555 10.93 1.05 29.84
CA LYS A 555 11.59 1.99 30.76
C LYS A 555 13.09 2.07 30.52
N ASP A 556 13.75 0.93 30.37
CA ASP A 556 15.20 0.85 30.14
C ASP A 556 15.59 1.47 28.79
N GLU A 557 14.78 1.25 27.75
CA GLU A 557 15.07 1.71 26.39
C GLU A 557 14.61 3.16 26.14
N LEU A 558 13.33 3.47 26.39
CA LEU A 558 12.71 4.75 26.06
C LEU A 558 12.95 5.80 27.15
N GLY A 559 12.87 5.43 28.43
CA GLY A 559 13.08 6.21 29.67
C GLY A 559 13.42 7.71 29.56
N HIS A 560 12.55 8.52 28.96
CA HIS A 560 12.69 9.97 28.83
C HIS A 560 11.32 10.62 28.59
N ASP A 561 11.08 11.80 29.16
CA ASP A 561 9.73 12.41 29.19
C ASP A 561 9.29 12.99 27.83
N ASP A 562 10.24 13.22 26.92
CA ASP A 562 9.98 13.81 25.60
C ASP A 562 9.47 12.82 24.56
N VAL A 563 9.47 11.51 24.86
CA VAL A 563 9.14 10.45 23.89
C VAL A 563 7.74 10.64 23.33
N GLN A 564 7.62 10.89 22.04
CA GLN A 564 6.38 10.96 21.30
C GLN A 564 6.02 9.55 20.81
N TYR A 565 4.74 9.17 20.91
CA TYR A 565 4.25 7.86 20.52
C TYR A 565 3.37 7.97 19.28
N GLU A 566 3.31 6.91 18.46
CA GLU A 566 2.43 6.81 17.28
C GLU A 566 2.61 8.01 16.32
N VAL A 567 3.87 8.34 16.02
CA VAL A 567 4.29 9.50 15.23
C VAL A 567 4.06 9.24 13.75
N GLU A 568 3.17 10.03 13.14
CA GLU A 568 2.91 9.96 11.70
C GLU A 568 4.07 10.58 10.91
N MET A 569 4.63 9.82 9.98
CA MET A 569 5.73 10.28 9.13
C MET A 569 5.17 10.99 7.89
N PRO A 570 5.78 12.11 7.43
CA PRO A 570 5.36 12.77 6.21
C PRO A 570 5.36 11.83 5.01
N GLU A 571 4.28 11.83 4.23
CA GLU A 571 4.17 11.00 3.03
C GLU A 571 5.34 11.26 2.08
N GLN A 572 5.98 10.19 1.61
CA GLN A 572 7.09 10.27 0.67
C GLN A 572 6.64 9.74 -0.69
N VAL A 573 6.68 10.59 -1.71
CA VAL A 573 6.49 10.17 -3.10
C VAL A 573 7.85 9.82 -3.70
N TYR A 574 7.97 8.64 -4.31
CA TYR A 574 9.19 8.15 -4.94
C TYR A 574 8.83 7.16 -6.06
N VAL A 575 9.30 7.41 -7.28
CA VAL A 575 9.16 6.50 -8.45
C VAL A 575 7.72 5.99 -8.64
N GLY A 576 6.75 6.92 -8.68
CA GLY A 576 5.33 6.57 -8.89
C GLY A 576 4.65 5.85 -7.70
N ALA A 577 5.33 5.72 -6.57
CA ALA A 577 4.80 5.17 -5.33
C ALA A 577 4.69 6.25 -4.25
N ALA A 578 3.63 6.19 -3.45
CA ALA A 578 3.45 7.02 -2.26
C ALA A 578 3.63 6.13 -1.02
N ILE A 579 4.63 6.44 -0.19
CA ILE A 579 4.95 5.70 1.02
C ILE A 579 4.41 6.45 2.23
N ARG A 580 3.60 5.76 3.04
CA ARG A 580 3.06 6.26 4.30
C ARG A 580 3.52 5.41 5.46
N GLY A 581 3.74 6.02 6.60
CA GLY A 581 4.29 5.33 7.76
C GLY A 581 3.88 5.98 9.05
N ARG A 582 3.75 5.16 10.09
CA ARG A 582 3.60 5.62 11.47
C ARG A 582 4.61 4.86 12.32
N VAL A 583 5.43 5.61 13.02
CA VAL A 583 6.49 5.12 13.88
C VAL A 583 5.96 4.99 15.30
N ASP A 584 6.35 3.93 15.99
CA ASP A 584 5.80 3.65 17.32
C ASP A 584 6.28 4.65 18.38
N ALA A 585 7.56 5.03 18.37
CA ALA A 585 8.07 6.06 19.28
C ALA A 585 9.26 6.88 18.73
N TYR A 586 9.39 8.13 19.18
CA TYR A 586 10.49 9.03 18.83
C TYR A 586 10.85 9.98 19.98
N SER A 587 12.15 10.19 20.23
CA SER A 587 12.66 11.14 21.23
C SER A 587 13.66 12.09 20.57
N GLU A 588 13.43 13.38 20.76
CA GLU A 588 14.31 14.46 20.31
C GLU A 588 15.57 14.50 21.18
N ALA A 589 15.41 14.42 22.50
CA ALA A 589 16.49 14.49 23.48
C ALA A 589 17.45 13.30 23.38
N LYS A 590 16.93 12.09 23.15
CA LYS A 590 17.76 10.91 22.87
C LYS A 590 18.17 10.81 21.40
N SER A 591 17.62 11.66 20.52
CA SER A 591 17.77 11.57 19.07
C SER A 591 17.61 10.12 18.59
N THR A 592 16.51 9.48 18.98
CA THR A 592 16.27 8.07 18.71
C THR A 592 14.84 7.82 18.26
N LEU A 593 14.69 6.95 17.27
CA LEU A 593 13.44 6.48 16.70
C LEU A 593 13.31 4.99 16.97
N TRP A 594 12.18 4.56 17.53
CA TRP A 594 11.90 3.15 17.82
C TRP A 594 10.73 2.62 17.00
N GLU A 595 10.95 1.45 16.40
CA GLU A 595 9.89 0.52 16.01
C GLU A 595 9.79 -0.56 17.11
N ILE A 596 8.60 -0.78 17.64
CA ILE A 596 8.31 -1.64 18.78
C ILE A 596 7.50 -2.86 18.33
N LYS A 597 8.00 -4.05 18.66
CA LYS A 597 7.32 -5.32 18.36
C LYS A 597 6.95 -6.05 19.63
N CYS A 598 5.80 -6.71 19.59
CA CYS A 598 5.33 -7.59 20.64
C CYS A 598 5.16 -9.00 20.06
N THR A 599 6.28 -9.63 19.69
CA THR A 599 6.31 -10.91 18.94
C THR A 599 7.28 -11.90 19.59
N ASP A 600 7.12 -13.18 19.28
CA ASP A 600 8.03 -14.23 19.78
C ASP A 600 9.44 -14.10 19.19
N THR A 601 9.56 -13.61 17.95
CA THR A 601 10.82 -13.47 17.22
C THR A 601 10.79 -12.28 16.27
N MET A 602 11.88 -11.51 16.18
CA MET A 602 12.09 -10.55 15.09
C MET A 602 12.58 -11.26 13.83
N ASP A 603 12.20 -10.72 12.67
CA ASP A 603 12.64 -11.19 11.35
C ASP A 603 13.10 -10.03 10.46
N ILE A 604 13.57 -10.35 9.25
CA ILE A 604 14.09 -9.38 8.28
C ILE A 604 13.04 -8.34 7.87
N SER A 605 11.75 -8.70 7.86
CA SER A 605 10.69 -7.76 7.48
C SER A 605 10.57 -6.61 8.47
N HIS A 606 10.80 -6.88 9.76
CA HIS A 606 10.85 -5.87 10.82
C HIS A 606 12.07 -4.94 10.68
N GLU A 607 13.23 -5.49 10.30
CA GLU A 607 14.44 -4.72 10.02
C GLU A 607 14.22 -3.76 8.85
N ILE A 608 13.65 -4.25 7.75
CA ILE A 608 13.35 -3.46 6.55
C ILE A 608 12.29 -2.40 6.85
N GLN A 609 11.24 -2.72 7.61
CA GLN A 609 10.23 -1.74 8.04
C GLN A 609 10.89 -0.55 8.77
N THR A 610 11.81 -0.85 9.70
CA THR A 610 12.58 0.18 10.43
C THR A 610 13.47 0.98 9.48
N ALA A 611 14.09 0.32 8.49
CA ALA A 611 14.89 0.98 7.45
C ALA A 611 14.06 1.95 6.59
N ILE A 612 12.81 1.60 6.28
CA ILE A 612 11.90 2.47 5.54
C ILE A 612 11.59 3.72 6.36
N TYR A 613 11.39 3.61 7.68
CA TYR A 613 11.25 4.79 8.54
C TYR A 613 12.52 5.63 8.57
N ALA A 614 13.71 5.00 8.60
CA ALA A 614 14.97 5.71 8.49
C ALA A 614 15.08 6.49 7.16
N TRP A 615 14.67 5.88 6.05
CA TRP A 615 14.61 6.55 4.75
C TRP A 615 13.58 7.69 4.70
N MET A 616 12.38 7.48 5.25
CA MET A 616 11.36 8.54 5.35
C MET A 616 11.86 9.71 6.19
N PHE A 617 12.50 9.43 7.33
CA PHE A 617 13.09 10.44 8.20
C PHE A 617 14.24 11.18 7.50
N MET A 618 15.13 10.47 6.81
CA MET A 618 16.21 11.05 6.03
C MET A 618 15.71 12.05 4.99
N ARG A 619 14.63 11.72 4.27
CA ARG A 619 14.07 12.62 3.26
C ARG A 619 13.34 13.82 3.86
N ALA A 620 12.60 13.61 4.94
CA ALA A 620 11.89 14.69 5.61
C ALA A 620 12.84 15.63 6.38
N TYR A 621 13.93 15.08 6.95
CA TYR A 621 14.83 15.77 7.88
C TYR A 621 16.32 15.47 7.59
N PRO A 622 16.85 15.79 6.39
CA PRO A 622 18.18 15.34 5.94
C PRO A 622 19.33 15.82 6.83
N ARG A 623 19.24 17.04 7.38
CA ARG A 623 20.27 17.59 8.29
C ARG A 623 20.35 16.86 9.63
N ARG A 624 19.27 16.16 10.03
CA ARG A 624 19.15 15.47 11.32
C ARG A 624 19.36 13.96 11.21
N PHE A 625 19.40 13.43 10.00
CA PHE A 625 19.50 12.00 9.76
C PHE A 625 20.71 11.37 10.46
N GLN A 626 21.88 12.00 10.36
CA GLN A 626 23.12 11.47 10.95
C GLN A 626 23.15 11.52 12.48
N SER A 627 22.31 12.37 13.10
CA SER A 627 22.23 12.48 14.56
C SER A 627 21.21 11.54 15.18
N VAL A 628 20.38 10.88 14.37
CA VAL A 628 19.29 10.02 14.88
C VAL A 628 19.67 8.54 14.81
N SER A 629 19.45 7.83 15.92
CA SER A 629 19.55 6.38 15.98
C SER A 629 18.22 5.72 15.62
N PHE A 630 18.24 4.70 14.77
CA PHE A 630 17.06 3.92 14.40
C PHE A 630 17.09 2.56 15.11
N MET A 631 16.10 2.30 15.95
CA MET A 631 16.05 1.19 16.87
C MET A 631 14.84 0.30 16.58
N LEU A 632 15.06 -1.01 16.61
CA LEU A 632 14.02 -2.03 16.60
C LEU A 632 14.03 -2.71 17.97
N LEU A 633 12.89 -2.73 18.66
CA LEU A 633 12.76 -3.23 20.03
C LEU A 633 11.67 -4.30 20.11
N ASN A 634 11.92 -5.42 20.76
CA ASN A 634 10.90 -6.44 21.04
C ASN A 634 10.58 -6.45 22.54
N ILE A 635 9.42 -5.91 22.89
CA ILE A 635 8.97 -5.80 24.28
C ILE A 635 8.50 -7.12 24.88
N ARG A 636 8.45 -8.20 24.09
CA ARG A 636 8.15 -9.56 24.58
C ARG A 636 9.41 -10.34 24.98
N THR A 637 10.56 -10.01 24.40
CA THR A 637 11.81 -10.76 24.59
C THR A 637 12.97 -9.95 25.15
N GLY A 638 12.85 -8.62 25.13
CA GLY A 638 13.92 -7.68 25.49
C GLY A 638 14.99 -7.53 24.40
N GLU A 639 14.82 -8.19 23.26
CA GLU A 639 15.72 -8.09 22.12
C GLU A 639 15.71 -6.65 21.57
N SER A 640 16.88 -6.10 21.28
CA SER A 640 17.01 -4.77 20.68
C SER A 640 18.12 -4.75 19.61
N ARG A 641 17.81 -4.11 18.49
CA ARG A 641 18.71 -3.97 17.35
C ARG A 641 18.78 -2.52 16.92
N ARG A 642 19.98 -2.07 16.56
CA ARG A 642 20.23 -0.76 15.94
C ARG A 642 20.47 -0.93 14.45
N LEU A 643 19.83 -0.10 13.65
CA LEU A 643 20.01 -0.06 12.21
C LEU A 643 20.96 1.06 11.83
N HIS A 644 21.94 0.73 10.98
CA HIS A 644 22.87 1.66 10.37
C HIS A 644 22.81 1.52 8.84
N ALA A 645 22.64 2.63 8.14
CA ALA A 645 22.70 2.69 6.69
C ALA A 645 23.09 4.10 6.23
N SER A 646 23.87 4.19 5.15
CA SER A 646 24.15 5.48 4.51
C SER A 646 22.90 5.99 3.78
N ALA A 647 22.84 7.29 3.52
CA ALA A 647 21.75 7.87 2.74
C ALA A 647 21.62 7.24 1.34
N ASN A 648 22.77 6.96 0.70
CA ASN A 648 22.81 6.29 -0.59
C ASN A 648 22.26 4.87 -0.50
N ASN A 649 22.69 4.08 0.49
CA ASN A 649 22.18 2.73 0.68
C ASN A 649 20.67 2.71 0.92
N LEU A 650 20.12 3.65 1.69
CA LEU A 650 18.67 3.74 1.91
C LEU A 650 17.91 4.10 0.62
N ASN A 651 18.45 5.00 -0.21
CA ASN A 651 17.87 5.35 -1.50
C ASN A 651 17.92 4.16 -2.48
N GLU A 652 19.06 3.49 -2.59
CA GLU A 652 19.23 2.30 -3.43
C GLU A 652 18.32 1.15 -2.95
N MET A 653 18.25 0.92 -1.64
CA MET A 653 17.35 -0.05 -1.03
C MET A 653 15.90 0.25 -1.41
N MET A 654 15.45 1.50 -1.28
CA MET A 654 14.08 1.89 -1.60
C MET A 654 13.80 1.84 -3.10
N ALA A 655 14.76 2.20 -3.95
CA ALA A 655 14.67 2.06 -5.40
C ALA A 655 14.49 0.60 -5.79
N PHE A 656 15.33 -0.29 -5.26
CA PHE A 656 15.23 -1.73 -5.50
C PHE A 656 13.90 -2.30 -4.98
N LEU A 657 13.49 -1.92 -3.77
CA LEU A 657 12.25 -2.39 -3.15
C LEU A 657 11.00 -1.96 -3.94
N ILE A 658 10.94 -0.71 -4.36
CA ILE A 658 9.83 -0.18 -5.18
C ILE A 658 9.88 -0.78 -6.58
N GLN A 659 11.05 -0.93 -7.19
CA GLN A 659 11.21 -1.62 -8.46
C GLN A 659 10.67 -3.04 -8.39
N GLU A 660 11.05 -3.84 -7.39
CA GLU A 660 10.53 -5.21 -7.21
C GLU A 660 9.02 -5.23 -6.94
N LYS A 661 8.47 -4.21 -6.28
CA LYS A 661 7.01 -4.10 -6.02
C LYS A 661 6.18 -3.61 -7.19
N MET A 662 6.78 -2.82 -8.07
CA MET A 662 6.16 -2.24 -9.24
C MET A 662 6.46 -3.05 -10.51
N ALA A 663 7.44 -3.96 -10.46
CA ALA A 663 7.81 -4.83 -11.55
C ALA A 663 6.58 -5.65 -12.00
N LYS A 664 6.30 -5.57 -13.29
CA LYS A 664 5.39 -6.50 -13.96
C LYS A 664 6.11 -7.81 -14.19
N SER A 665 5.37 -8.91 -14.10
CA SER A 665 5.91 -10.23 -14.38
C SER A 665 6.24 -10.32 -15.88
N THR A 666 7.52 -10.37 -16.24
CA THR A 666 7.92 -10.69 -17.61
C THR A 666 7.59 -12.16 -17.87
N LYS A 667 6.62 -12.43 -18.75
CA LYS A 667 6.29 -13.79 -19.17
C LYS A 667 7.46 -14.35 -19.97
N THR A 668 8.27 -15.21 -19.35
CA THR A 668 9.26 -16.03 -20.07
C THR A 668 8.54 -17.07 -20.91
N THR A 669 9.09 -17.44 -22.06
CA THR A 669 8.51 -18.52 -22.88
C THR A 669 8.69 -19.88 -22.20
N ASP A 670 7.95 -20.90 -22.63
CA ASP A 670 8.11 -22.26 -22.11
C ASP A 670 9.53 -22.77 -22.41
N GLU A 671 10.12 -22.44 -23.56
CA GLU A 671 11.50 -22.81 -23.91
C GLU A 671 12.52 -22.17 -22.97
N GLN A 672 12.34 -20.89 -22.63
CA GLN A 672 13.21 -20.19 -21.68
C GLN A 672 13.07 -20.76 -20.27
N PHE A 673 11.85 -21.02 -19.82
CA PHE A 673 11.58 -21.64 -18.53
C PHE A 673 12.21 -23.04 -18.45
N ILE A 674 12.02 -23.86 -19.49
CA ILE A 674 12.67 -25.17 -19.58
C ILE A 674 14.18 -24.98 -19.49
N ALA A 675 14.79 -24.13 -20.33
CA ALA A 675 16.25 -23.92 -20.33
C ALA A 675 16.79 -23.47 -18.95
N GLU A 676 16.08 -22.59 -18.25
CA GLU A 676 16.42 -22.12 -16.90
C GLU A 676 16.42 -23.29 -15.89
N PHE A 677 15.41 -24.16 -15.95
CA PHE A 677 15.23 -25.23 -14.96
C PHE A 677 15.74 -26.61 -15.42
N SER A 678 16.21 -26.75 -16.66
CA SER A 678 16.68 -28.00 -17.26
C SER A 678 18.20 -28.15 -17.32
N THR A 679 19.00 -27.13 -16.97
CA THR A 679 20.46 -27.18 -17.12
C THR A 679 21.18 -27.76 -15.89
N ASN A 680 22.03 -28.78 -16.16
CA ASN A 680 22.95 -29.55 -15.30
C ASN A 680 22.41 -30.72 -14.44
N ASN A 681 22.00 -31.82 -15.11
CA ASN A 681 22.82 -33.03 -15.31
C ASN A 681 22.08 -33.93 -16.32
N GLU A 682 22.54 -33.98 -17.58
CA GLU A 682 21.98 -34.88 -18.60
C GLU A 682 22.38 -36.34 -18.33
N PRO A 683 21.51 -37.35 -18.58
CA PRO A 683 21.50 -38.03 -19.89
C PRO A 683 20.10 -38.60 -20.31
N PRO A 684 20.03 -39.49 -21.32
CA PRO A 684 19.75 -39.24 -22.73
C PRO A 684 18.25 -39.25 -23.12
N SER A 685 17.98 -38.61 -24.25
CA SER A 685 16.72 -38.54 -25.01
C SER A 685 15.93 -39.86 -25.14
N VAL A 686 14.68 -39.87 -24.66
CA VAL A 686 13.59 -40.68 -25.24
C VAL A 686 12.32 -39.83 -25.29
N ALA A 687 11.71 -39.73 -26.47
CA ALA A 687 10.48 -38.96 -26.70
C ALA A 687 9.27 -39.58 -25.96
N PRO A 688 8.36 -38.76 -25.40
CA PRO A 688 7.14 -39.25 -24.75
C PRO A 688 6.18 -39.87 -25.78
N VAL A 689 5.70 -41.08 -25.48
CA VAL A 689 4.64 -41.75 -26.25
C VAL A 689 3.29 -41.32 -25.69
N GLU A 690 2.49 -40.62 -26.50
CA GLU A 690 1.07 -40.36 -26.20
C GLU A 690 0.25 -41.64 -26.40
N ILE A 691 -0.45 -42.08 -25.34
CA ILE A 691 -1.50 -43.10 -25.45
C ILE A 691 -2.85 -42.40 -25.34
N LYS A 692 -3.61 -42.39 -26.43
CA LYS A 692 -4.96 -41.80 -26.51
C LYS A 692 -5.98 -42.73 -25.83
N VAL A 693 -6.68 -42.23 -24.81
CA VAL A 693 -7.94 -42.80 -24.33
C VAL A 693 -9.08 -42.14 -25.10
N ALA A 694 -9.99 -42.94 -25.67
CA ALA A 694 -11.09 -42.45 -26.50
C ALA A 694 -12.10 -41.62 -25.69
N ASN A 695 -12.61 -40.54 -26.32
CA ASN A 695 -13.59 -39.53 -25.87
C ASN A 695 -13.06 -38.26 -25.17
N MET A 696 -12.10 -37.56 -25.79
CA MET A 696 -11.92 -36.13 -25.57
C MET A 696 -11.91 -35.35 -26.89
N VAL A 697 -12.67 -34.25 -26.90
CA VAL A 697 -12.68 -33.21 -27.94
C VAL A 697 -11.31 -32.54 -27.96
N THR A 698 -10.68 -32.50 -29.12
CA THR A 698 -9.43 -31.81 -29.39
C THR A 698 -9.57 -30.29 -29.21
N PRO A 699 -8.70 -29.61 -28.44
CA PRO A 699 -8.59 -28.15 -28.50
C PRO A 699 -7.98 -27.73 -29.85
N ALA A 700 -8.60 -26.76 -30.51
CA ALA A 700 -8.03 -26.12 -31.70
C ALA A 700 -6.89 -25.16 -31.30
N PRO A 701 -5.84 -25.04 -32.12
CA PRO A 701 -4.72 -24.14 -31.85
C PRO A 701 -5.14 -22.67 -32.02
N MET A 702 -4.88 -21.82 -31.02
CA MET A 702 -4.86 -20.37 -31.15
C MET A 702 -3.41 -19.90 -31.01
N PHE A 703 -2.73 -19.70 -32.14
CA PHE A 703 -1.58 -18.80 -32.23
C PHE A 703 -1.87 -17.84 -33.38
N ILE A 704 -1.79 -16.54 -33.09
CA ILE A 704 -1.70 -15.45 -34.07
C ILE A 704 -0.30 -14.85 -33.89
N ASP A 705 0.31 -14.56 -35.03
CA ASP A 705 1.72 -14.29 -35.31
C ASP A 705 2.39 -13.16 -34.48
N ASP A 706 3.71 -13.26 -34.40
CA ASP A 706 4.65 -12.37 -33.73
C ASP A 706 4.49 -10.88 -34.09
N PRO A 707 4.66 -9.94 -33.13
CA PRO A 707 4.74 -8.51 -33.44
C PRO A 707 6.11 -8.14 -34.07
N PRO A 708 6.17 -7.15 -34.98
CA PRO A 708 7.42 -6.72 -35.61
C PRO A 708 8.33 -5.96 -34.63
N PRO A 709 9.65 -5.91 -34.87
CA PRO A 709 10.62 -5.36 -33.93
C PRO A 709 10.54 -3.82 -33.82
N PRO A 710 10.89 -3.24 -32.66
CA PRO A 710 10.88 -1.79 -32.47
C PRO A 710 12.04 -1.10 -33.22
N PRO A 711 11.86 0.17 -33.64
CA PRO A 711 12.92 0.92 -34.30
C PRO A 711 14.00 1.39 -33.32
N THR A 712 15.24 1.28 -33.75
CA THR A 712 16.47 1.77 -33.12
C THR A 712 16.48 3.30 -33.08
N VAL A 713 16.71 3.89 -31.91
CA VAL A 713 16.97 5.33 -31.75
C VAL A 713 18.43 5.52 -31.31
N GLN A 714 19.16 6.37 -32.03
CA GLN A 714 20.53 6.77 -31.75
C GLN A 714 20.55 7.86 -30.67
N GLU A 715 21.48 7.77 -29.73
CA GLU A 715 21.77 8.81 -28.74
C GLU A 715 22.61 9.94 -29.36
N GLU A 716 22.24 11.18 -29.09
CA GLU A 716 23.09 12.37 -29.30
C GLU A 716 23.42 13.04 -27.95
N PRO A 717 24.60 13.69 -27.83
CA PRO A 717 25.14 14.13 -26.55
C PRO A 717 24.50 15.44 -26.06
N ALA A 718 24.46 15.61 -24.73
CA ALA A 718 23.94 16.78 -24.04
C ALA A 718 24.84 18.02 -24.22
N PRO A 719 24.28 19.24 -24.37
CA PRO A 719 25.04 20.47 -24.25
C PRO A 719 25.07 21.00 -22.80
N GLU A 720 26.21 21.57 -22.42
CA GLU A 720 26.52 22.22 -21.13
C GLU A 720 25.68 23.50 -20.91
N GLU A 721 25.14 23.70 -19.70
CA GLU A 721 24.38 24.91 -19.31
C GLU A 721 25.29 25.95 -18.62
N GLU A 722 25.24 27.21 -19.08
CA GLU A 722 25.73 28.40 -18.35
C GLU A 722 24.66 28.90 -17.35
N ALA A 723 25.08 29.29 -16.15
CA ALA A 723 24.21 29.69 -15.04
C ALA A 723 23.60 31.11 -15.20
N PRO A 724 22.35 31.35 -14.75
CA PRO A 724 21.73 32.69 -14.73
C PRO A 724 22.16 33.55 -13.52
N THR A 725 22.27 34.87 -13.73
CA THR A 725 23.03 35.85 -12.92
C THR A 725 22.18 36.83 -12.08
N GLN A 726 21.03 36.43 -11.52
CA GLN A 726 20.19 37.34 -10.70
C GLN A 726 19.77 36.73 -9.36
N ARG A 727 19.91 37.48 -8.25
CA ARG A 727 19.56 36.99 -6.89
C ARG A 727 18.34 37.68 -6.31
N VAL A 728 17.56 36.92 -5.55
CA VAL A 728 16.26 37.33 -5.01
C VAL A 728 16.27 37.19 -3.50
N VAL A 729 15.91 38.25 -2.78
CA VAL A 729 15.63 38.18 -1.34
C VAL A 729 14.12 38.29 -1.10
N VAL A 730 13.57 37.35 -0.35
CA VAL A 730 12.17 37.33 0.06
C VAL A 730 12.11 37.67 1.55
N PHE A 731 11.31 38.65 1.97
CA PHE A 731 11.23 39.04 3.39
C PHE A 731 9.79 39.36 3.82
N ASP A 732 9.58 39.31 5.14
CA ASP A 732 8.33 39.62 5.81
C ASP A 732 8.61 40.09 7.25
N LEU A 733 7.71 40.89 7.84
CA LEU A 733 7.86 41.44 9.19
C LEU A 733 6.61 41.20 10.04
N GLU A 734 6.81 40.75 11.28
CA GLU A 734 5.78 40.92 12.30
C GLU A 734 5.93 42.28 12.97
N THR A 735 4.82 42.98 13.18
CA THR A 735 4.81 44.34 13.71
C THR A 735 3.83 44.48 14.86
N THR A 736 3.96 45.51 15.71
CA THR A 736 3.06 45.74 16.85
C THR A 736 1.65 46.21 16.47
N GLY A 737 1.41 46.49 15.19
CA GLY A 737 0.18 47.10 14.70
C GLY A 737 0.35 47.66 13.29
N LEU A 738 -0.63 48.44 12.83
CA LEU A 738 -0.62 49.02 11.48
C LEU A 738 -0.23 50.51 11.52
N PRO A 739 0.51 51.02 10.50
CA PRO A 739 0.79 52.44 10.40
C PRO A 739 -0.48 53.21 10.01
N GLN A 740 -0.51 54.50 10.33
CA GLN A 740 -1.56 55.40 9.84
C GLN A 740 -1.44 55.51 8.33
N THR A 741 -2.54 55.28 7.61
CA THR A 741 -2.57 55.34 6.14
C THR A 741 -3.78 56.15 5.67
N PRO A 742 -3.66 56.94 4.58
CA PRO A 742 -4.79 57.67 4.01
C PRO A 742 -5.81 56.75 3.35
N SER A 743 -5.37 55.59 2.83
CA SER A 743 -6.22 54.53 2.29
C SER A 743 -5.41 53.24 2.17
N PHE A 744 -6.08 52.08 2.10
CA PHE A 744 -5.42 50.79 1.91
C PHE A 744 -4.42 50.80 0.74
N GLY A 745 -3.18 50.37 0.99
CA GLY A 745 -2.09 50.34 0.00
C GLY A 745 -1.42 51.69 -0.30
N LYS A 746 -1.83 52.79 0.34
CA LYS A 746 -1.15 54.10 0.27
C LYS A 746 -0.56 54.44 1.63
N TYR A 747 0.70 54.85 1.66
CA TYR A 747 1.45 55.12 2.88
C TYR A 747 1.97 56.57 2.91
N TYR A 748 2.11 57.15 4.10
CA TYR A 748 2.83 58.41 4.28
C TYR A 748 4.34 58.20 4.08
N PRO A 749 5.13 59.24 3.75
CA PRO A 749 6.58 59.14 3.68
C PRO A 749 7.17 58.46 4.93
N PRO A 750 8.09 57.47 4.80
CA PRO A 750 8.69 56.77 5.95
C PRO A 750 9.43 57.68 6.94
N SER A 751 9.80 58.89 6.52
CA SER A 751 10.39 59.92 7.37
C SER A 751 9.38 60.62 8.31
N GLU A 752 8.07 60.51 8.05
CA GLU A 752 7.01 61.02 8.94
C GLU A 752 6.75 60.04 10.11
N LEU A 753 7.73 59.96 11.02
CA LEU A 753 7.79 58.92 12.06
C LEU A 753 6.53 58.79 12.94
N SER A 754 5.79 59.89 13.15
CA SER A 754 4.55 59.90 13.94
C SER A 754 3.45 59.01 13.33
N ARG A 755 3.45 58.83 12.00
CA ARG A 755 2.50 57.98 11.27
C ARG A 755 2.75 56.48 11.49
N TYR A 756 3.96 56.12 11.93
CA TYR A 756 4.41 54.74 12.11
C TYR A 756 4.56 54.32 13.58
N ASN A 757 4.26 55.21 14.55
CA ASN A 757 4.46 54.93 15.97
C ASN A 757 3.70 53.68 16.48
N ALA A 758 2.57 53.32 15.86
CA ALA A 758 1.79 52.14 16.22
C ALA A 758 2.28 50.83 15.57
N SER A 759 3.25 50.90 14.64
CA SER A 759 3.71 49.79 13.82
C SER A 759 5.22 49.65 13.94
N ARG A 760 5.68 49.00 15.02
CA ARG A 760 7.09 48.75 15.32
C ARG A 760 7.44 47.30 14.99
N ILE A 761 8.66 47.03 14.49
CA ILE A 761 9.08 45.67 14.10
C ILE A 761 9.30 44.81 15.34
N VAL A 762 8.68 43.64 15.35
CA VAL A 762 8.76 42.62 16.41
C VAL A 762 9.54 41.40 15.94
N GLN A 763 9.31 40.95 14.71
CA GLN A 763 10.05 39.87 14.07
C GLN A 763 10.47 40.31 12.66
N TRP A 764 11.67 39.93 12.26
CA TRP A 764 12.24 40.22 10.95
C TRP A 764 12.81 38.94 10.37
N SER A 765 12.18 38.44 9.31
CA SER A 765 12.58 37.18 8.66
C SER A 765 12.82 37.42 7.18
N TRP A 766 13.78 36.70 6.61
CA TRP A 766 14.05 36.72 5.18
C TRP A 766 14.75 35.45 4.69
N SER A 767 14.73 35.25 3.38
CA SER A 767 15.51 34.21 2.71
C SER A 767 16.10 34.72 1.40
N LEU A 768 17.35 34.37 1.12
CA LEU A 768 18.06 34.72 -0.11
C LEU A 768 18.06 33.50 -1.04
N HIS A 769 17.82 33.72 -2.32
CA HIS A 769 17.67 32.69 -3.34
C HIS A 769 18.43 33.07 -4.62
N GLU A 770 18.90 32.05 -5.34
CA GLU A 770 19.33 32.21 -6.73
C GLU A 770 18.11 32.38 -7.67
N ALA A 771 18.36 32.74 -8.93
CA ALA A 771 17.32 32.99 -9.93
C ALA A 771 16.36 31.81 -10.17
N ASP A 772 16.83 30.58 -9.94
CA ASP A 772 16.08 29.33 -10.14
C ASP A 772 15.23 28.93 -8.92
N GLY A 773 15.28 29.69 -7.83
CA GLY A 773 14.58 29.39 -6.57
C GLY A 773 15.37 28.53 -5.59
N THR A 774 16.67 28.28 -5.84
CA THR A 774 17.56 27.63 -4.88
C THR A 774 17.81 28.55 -3.69
N GLN A 775 17.38 28.13 -2.50
CA GLN A 775 17.57 28.89 -1.26
C GLN A 775 19.04 28.84 -0.80
N LEU A 776 19.68 30.00 -0.74
CA LEU A 776 21.04 30.19 -0.26
C LEU A 776 21.10 30.42 1.25
N GLU A 777 20.16 31.22 1.77
CA GLU A 777 20.16 31.66 3.16
C GLU A 777 18.72 31.79 3.67
N GLU A 778 18.51 31.56 4.96
CA GLU A 778 17.28 31.92 5.68
C GLU A 778 17.67 32.48 7.05
N GLN A 779 17.08 33.62 7.40
CA GLN A 779 17.27 34.31 8.67
C GLN A 779 15.91 34.58 9.29
N ASP A 780 15.85 34.44 10.61
CA ASP A 780 14.65 34.69 11.40
C ASP A 780 15.04 35.27 12.76
N HIS A 781 14.63 36.51 13.02
CA HIS A 781 15.08 37.23 14.19
C HIS A 781 13.93 37.98 14.88
N ILE A 782 13.80 37.76 16.19
CA ILE A 782 12.97 38.61 17.05
C ILE A 782 13.79 39.86 17.38
N VAL A 783 13.20 41.04 17.17
CA VAL A 783 13.85 42.32 17.52
C VAL A 783 13.75 42.51 19.03
N LYS A 784 14.87 42.78 19.67
CA LYS A 784 14.92 43.05 21.11
C LYS A 784 14.11 44.31 21.39
N HIS A 785 13.05 44.17 22.18
CA HIS A 785 12.21 45.32 22.48
C HIS A 785 12.93 46.31 23.40
N ASN A 786 12.54 47.58 23.32
CA ASN A 786 12.85 48.60 24.32
C ASN A 786 11.53 49.09 24.93
N THR A 787 11.27 48.77 26.21
CA THR A 787 10.02 49.13 26.90
C THR A 787 9.80 50.63 27.02
N ALA A 788 10.86 51.43 26.88
CA ALA A 788 10.75 52.89 26.85
C ALA A 788 10.21 53.42 25.51
N GLU A 789 10.26 52.60 24.44
CA GLU A 789 9.86 53.02 23.09
C GLU A 789 8.46 52.55 22.69
N TYR A 790 8.07 51.33 23.03
CA TYR A 790 6.75 50.78 22.72
C TYR A 790 6.45 49.48 23.51
N ARG A 791 5.19 49.02 23.43
CA ARG A 791 4.70 47.77 24.04
C ARG A 791 4.14 46.85 22.97
N ILE A 792 4.35 45.54 23.09
CA ILE A 792 3.77 44.54 22.19
C ILE A 792 2.39 44.14 22.72
N GLN A 793 1.32 44.63 22.08
CA GLN A 793 -0.06 44.44 22.54
C GLN A 793 -0.87 43.44 21.67
N ASN A 794 -0.27 42.94 20.60
CA ASN A 794 -0.91 42.12 19.58
C ASN A 794 -0.34 40.68 19.53
N GLN A 795 0.23 40.22 20.65
CA GLN A 795 0.84 38.90 20.83
C GLN A 795 -0.07 37.72 20.47
N GLN A 796 -1.40 37.91 20.46
CA GLN A 796 -2.36 36.90 20.03
C GLN A 796 -2.27 36.53 18.55
N PHE A 797 -1.64 37.37 17.72
CA PHE A 797 -1.51 37.13 16.28
C PHE A 797 -0.21 36.39 15.94
N HIS A 798 0.91 36.77 16.55
CA HIS A 798 2.25 36.24 16.21
C HIS A 798 2.95 35.50 17.38
N GLY A 799 2.35 35.46 18.57
CA GLY A 799 2.86 34.71 19.73
C GLY A 799 4.07 35.32 20.46
N ILE A 800 4.54 36.51 20.05
CA ILE A 800 5.71 37.17 20.68
C ILE A 800 5.22 38.17 21.72
N THR A 801 5.64 37.99 22.97
CA THR A 801 5.33 38.89 24.10
C THR A 801 6.51 39.80 24.40
N ASP A 802 6.30 40.87 25.17
CA ASP A 802 7.39 41.71 25.71
C ASP A 802 8.47 40.83 26.39
N ALA A 803 8.08 39.87 27.22
CA ALA A 803 9.03 38.98 27.89
C ALA A 803 9.87 38.15 26.89
N ILE A 804 9.26 37.64 25.82
CA ILE A 804 9.95 36.86 24.78
C ILE A 804 10.93 37.75 24.00
N ALA A 805 10.50 38.94 23.58
CA ALA A 805 11.35 39.86 22.83
C ALA A 805 12.52 40.41 23.68
N THR A 806 12.35 40.61 24.99
CA THR A 806 13.48 40.95 25.88
C THR A 806 14.46 39.79 26.05
N ALA A 807 13.95 38.58 26.29
CA ALA A 807 14.77 37.44 26.64
C ALA A 807 15.49 36.80 25.44
N ARG A 808 14.84 36.77 24.27
CA ARG A 808 15.31 36.07 23.06
C ARG A 808 15.60 37.00 21.88
N GLY A 809 15.24 38.28 21.97
CA GLY A 809 15.42 39.24 20.88
C GLY A 809 16.87 39.70 20.73
N LYS A 810 17.26 39.99 19.49
CA LYS A 810 18.57 40.57 19.13
C LYS A 810 18.47 42.09 18.97
N PRO A 811 19.54 42.85 19.27
CA PRO A 811 19.57 44.28 18.96
C PRO A 811 19.26 44.52 17.48
N PHE A 812 18.50 45.57 17.19
CA PHE A 812 18.08 45.91 15.83
C PHE A 812 19.30 46.07 14.91
N GLU A 813 20.36 46.68 15.43
CA GLU A 813 21.60 46.98 14.72
C GLU A 813 22.29 45.68 14.27
N THR A 814 22.28 44.63 15.10
CA THR A 814 22.80 43.31 14.74
C THR A 814 21.98 42.64 13.63
N ILE A 815 20.65 42.80 13.66
CA ILE A 815 19.77 42.25 12.62
C ILE A 815 19.97 43.02 11.32
N LEU A 816 20.14 44.34 11.40
CA LEU A 816 20.37 45.22 10.26
C LEU A 816 21.68 44.89 9.54
N GLU A 817 22.75 44.53 10.25
CA GLU A 817 24.02 44.09 9.63
C GLU A 817 23.83 42.82 8.79
N LEU A 818 23.10 41.83 9.32
CA LEU A 818 22.77 40.60 8.59
C LEU A 818 21.87 40.87 7.38
N TRP A 819 20.88 41.73 7.56
CA TRP A 819 20.01 42.17 6.46
C TRP A 819 20.81 42.88 5.36
N LEU A 820 21.73 43.77 5.72
CA LEU A 820 22.56 44.50 4.77
C LEU A 820 23.45 43.55 3.95
N ALA A 821 23.97 42.48 4.56
CA ALA A 821 24.73 41.45 3.85
C ALA A 821 23.89 40.71 2.80
N ALA A 822 22.63 40.38 3.10
CA ALA A 822 21.71 39.78 2.14
C ALA A 822 21.27 40.78 1.06
N LEU A 823 20.97 42.02 1.45
CA LEU A 823 20.55 43.11 0.56
C LEU A 823 21.63 43.49 -0.47
N ASN A 824 22.90 43.46 -0.08
CA ASN A 824 24.01 43.72 -1.00
C ASN A 824 24.14 42.65 -2.09
N GLN A 825 23.73 41.41 -1.79
CA GLN A 825 23.76 40.30 -2.75
C GLN A 825 22.51 40.21 -3.63
N ALA A 826 21.38 40.76 -3.19
CA ALA A 826 20.12 40.65 -3.89
C ALA A 826 19.92 41.77 -4.92
N ASP A 827 19.35 41.43 -6.07
CA ASP A 827 18.92 42.39 -7.09
C ASP A 827 17.44 42.73 -6.95
N VAL A 828 16.65 41.75 -6.49
CA VAL A 828 15.19 41.83 -6.35
C VAL A 828 14.78 41.55 -4.91
N ILE A 829 13.89 42.39 -4.37
CA ILE A 829 13.26 42.22 -3.06
C ILE A 829 11.79 41.84 -3.26
N VAL A 830 11.38 40.73 -2.66
CA VAL A 830 10.04 40.14 -2.80
C VAL A 830 9.34 40.08 -1.44
N GLY A 831 8.04 40.32 -1.44
CA GLY A 831 7.17 40.06 -0.29
C GLY A 831 5.71 39.89 -0.71
N HIS A 832 4.89 39.39 0.21
CA HIS A 832 3.44 39.32 0.01
C HIS A 832 2.77 40.47 0.76
N ASN A 833 2.16 41.41 0.04
CA ASN A 833 1.81 42.74 0.57
C ASN A 833 3.02 43.59 0.99
N VAL A 834 4.15 43.41 0.29
CA VAL A 834 5.47 44.03 0.58
C VAL A 834 5.46 45.55 0.78
N GLY A 835 4.46 46.26 0.24
CA GLY A 835 4.30 47.69 0.45
C GLY A 835 4.14 48.04 1.94
N PHE A 836 3.50 47.19 2.74
CA PHE A 836 3.40 47.37 4.19
C PHE A 836 4.79 47.27 4.84
N ASP A 837 5.45 46.12 4.70
CA ASP A 837 6.71 45.78 5.36
C ASP A 837 7.83 46.73 4.96
N ARG A 838 7.89 47.11 3.67
CA ARG A 838 8.82 48.10 3.15
C ARG A 838 8.74 49.41 3.92
N HIS A 839 7.55 49.97 4.08
CA HIS A 839 7.39 51.30 4.69
C HIS A 839 7.65 51.27 6.20
N VAL A 840 7.29 50.16 6.87
CA VAL A 840 7.62 49.97 8.28
C VAL A 840 9.13 49.88 8.48
N LEU A 841 9.84 49.07 7.68
CA LEU A 841 11.30 48.94 7.76
C LEU A 841 12.01 50.26 7.44
N LEU A 842 11.63 50.95 6.37
CA LEU A 842 12.19 52.27 6.05
C LEU A 842 11.95 53.27 7.19
N SER A 843 10.79 53.23 7.86
CA SER A 843 10.51 54.12 9.00
C SER A 843 11.41 53.82 10.21
N GLU A 844 11.74 52.55 10.48
CA GLU A 844 12.70 52.19 11.54
C GLU A 844 14.12 52.63 11.18
N LEU A 845 14.53 52.51 9.91
CA LEU A 845 15.82 53.01 9.44
C LEU A 845 15.93 54.53 9.59
N HIS A 846 14.87 55.28 9.23
CA HIS A 846 14.80 56.73 9.44
C HIS A 846 14.82 57.10 10.93
N ARG A 847 14.07 56.36 11.77
CA ARG A 847 14.01 56.58 13.22
C ARG A 847 15.35 56.41 13.91
N ARG A 848 16.18 55.48 13.41
CA ARG A 848 17.49 55.12 13.97
C ARG A 848 18.68 55.75 13.23
N GLY A 849 18.42 56.60 12.22
CA GLY A 849 19.46 57.33 11.50
C GLY A 849 20.23 56.54 10.43
N HIS A 850 19.76 55.37 10.03
CA HIS A 850 20.38 54.52 8.99
C HIS A 850 19.95 54.92 7.56
N LEU A 851 20.13 56.20 7.23
CA LEU A 851 19.65 56.79 5.96
C LEU A 851 20.34 56.21 4.72
N THR A 852 21.58 55.76 4.85
CA THR A 852 22.34 55.12 3.76
C THR A 852 21.75 53.77 3.37
N VAL A 853 21.33 52.96 4.35
CA VAL A 853 20.66 51.67 4.09
C VAL A 853 19.27 51.89 3.52
N ALA A 854 18.55 52.91 4.01
CA ALA A 854 17.25 53.30 3.45
C ALA A 854 17.37 53.71 1.96
N ALA A 855 18.39 54.51 1.61
CA ALA A 855 18.67 54.86 0.23
C ALA A 855 19.05 53.65 -0.64
N LEU A 856 19.83 52.69 -0.10
CA LEU A 856 20.19 51.45 -0.81
C LEU A 856 18.97 50.57 -1.08
N MET A 857 18.05 50.43 -0.12
CA MET A 857 16.82 49.65 -0.32
C MET A 857 15.94 50.20 -1.44
N GLU A 858 15.95 51.52 -1.63
CA GLU A 858 15.22 52.20 -2.70
C GLU A 858 15.82 51.97 -4.10
N THR A 859 17.08 51.53 -4.21
CA THR A 859 17.70 51.22 -5.51
C THR A 859 17.37 49.81 -6.03
N LYS A 860 16.86 48.91 -5.17
CA LYS A 860 16.53 47.53 -5.52
C LYS A 860 15.18 47.42 -6.22
N GLN A 861 14.99 46.36 -7.02
CA GLN A 861 13.69 46.09 -7.64
C GLN A 861 12.72 45.48 -6.62
N TRP A 862 11.56 46.10 -6.42
CA TRP A 862 10.54 45.61 -5.48
C TRP A 862 9.43 44.84 -6.20
N VAL A 863 9.11 43.65 -5.70
CA VAL A 863 8.04 42.81 -6.26
C VAL A 863 7.07 42.38 -5.17
N CYS A 864 5.77 42.62 -5.41
CA CYS A 864 4.69 42.22 -4.53
C CYS A 864 3.91 41.04 -5.15
N THR A 865 3.99 39.85 -4.56
CA THR A 865 3.26 38.66 -5.07
C THR A 865 1.74 38.85 -4.98
N MET A 866 1.25 39.52 -3.93
CA MET A 866 -0.16 39.89 -3.77
C MET A 866 -0.69 40.72 -4.95
N GLU A 867 0.09 41.67 -5.46
CA GLU A 867 -0.34 42.50 -6.59
C GLU A 867 -0.25 41.75 -7.91
N ARG A 868 0.82 40.97 -8.13
CA ARG A 868 1.00 40.14 -9.34
C ARG A 868 -0.08 39.08 -9.49
N ALA A 869 -0.51 38.48 -8.38
CA ALA A 869 -1.46 37.38 -8.38
C ALA A 869 -2.94 37.78 -8.59
N LYS A 870 -3.27 39.07 -8.68
CA LYS A 870 -4.66 39.55 -8.83
C LYS A 870 -5.38 38.95 -10.03
N GLU A 871 -4.70 38.92 -11.17
CA GLU A 871 -5.27 38.38 -12.41
C GLU A 871 -5.26 36.85 -12.40
N LEU A 872 -4.19 36.24 -11.89
CA LEU A 872 -4.05 34.79 -11.75
C LEU A 872 -5.17 34.18 -10.90
N CYS A 873 -5.44 34.76 -9.74
CA CYS A 873 -6.47 34.26 -8.82
C CYS A 873 -7.88 34.69 -9.24
N GLY A 874 -8.02 35.81 -9.96
CA GLY A 874 -9.30 36.28 -10.51
C GLY A 874 -10.39 36.60 -9.46
N LEU A 875 -10.01 36.79 -8.20
CA LEU A 875 -10.93 37.01 -7.08
C LEU A 875 -11.61 38.38 -7.23
N LYS A 876 -12.92 38.46 -6.98
CA LYS A 876 -13.69 39.71 -7.09
C LYS A 876 -14.30 40.13 -5.76
N ALA A 877 -14.24 41.42 -5.48
CA ALA A 877 -15.02 42.08 -4.43
C ALA A 877 -15.65 43.35 -5.00
N ARG A 878 -16.97 43.50 -4.88
CA ARG A 878 -17.74 44.66 -5.40
C ARG A 878 -17.37 45.01 -6.86
N ASN A 879 -17.34 44.00 -7.73
CA ASN A 879 -17.00 44.10 -9.16
C ASN A 879 -15.58 44.60 -9.51
N LYS A 880 -14.65 44.66 -8.55
CA LYS A 880 -13.23 44.91 -8.78
C LYS A 880 -12.39 43.70 -8.40
N LEU A 881 -11.24 43.51 -9.05
CA LEU A 881 -10.29 42.46 -8.68
C LEU A 881 -9.76 42.72 -7.26
N LYS A 882 -9.90 41.71 -6.41
CA LYS A 882 -9.45 41.71 -5.02
C LYS A 882 -8.02 41.14 -4.98
N PRO A 883 -7.06 41.80 -4.30
CA PRO A 883 -5.78 41.17 -4.01
C PRO A 883 -5.97 39.87 -3.20
N PRO A 884 -5.36 38.74 -3.60
CA PRO A 884 -5.46 37.49 -2.87
C PRO A 884 -4.67 37.55 -1.56
N LYS A 885 -5.16 36.88 -0.53
CA LYS A 885 -4.35 36.51 0.65
C LYS A 885 -3.28 35.48 0.24
N LEU A 886 -2.23 35.32 1.04
CA LEU A 886 -1.15 34.36 0.75
C LEU A 886 -1.69 32.93 0.60
N CYS A 887 -2.58 32.49 1.48
CA CYS A 887 -3.23 31.19 1.36
C CYS A 887 -4.12 31.05 0.11
N GLU A 888 -4.75 32.14 -0.35
CA GLU A 888 -5.55 32.15 -1.59
C GLU A 888 -4.64 31.99 -2.82
N LEU A 889 -3.45 32.62 -2.81
CA LEU A 889 -2.43 32.46 -3.83
C LEU A 889 -1.81 31.05 -3.82
N MET A 890 -1.48 30.53 -2.64
CA MET A 890 -0.99 29.16 -2.46
C MET A 890 -1.96 28.14 -3.07
N HIS A 891 -3.26 28.28 -2.77
CA HIS A 891 -4.29 27.44 -3.36
C HIS A 891 -4.33 27.53 -4.89
N ALA A 892 -4.25 28.75 -5.45
CA ALA A 892 -4.25 28.96 -6.90
C ALA A 892 -3.03 28.33 -7.60
N LEU A 893 -1.87 28.28 -6.92
CA LEU A 893 -0.63 27.70 -7.43
C LEU A 893 -0.42 26.24 -7.07
N GLY A 894 -1.33 25.62 -6.31
CA GLY A 894 -1.19 24.23 -5.83
C GLY A 894 -0.10 24.06 -4.77
N VAL A 895 0.32 25.13 -4.10
CA VAL A 895 1.25 25.09 -2.97
C VAL A 895 0.44 24.69 -1.73
N THR A 896 0.78 23.54 -1.12
CA THR A 896 0.11 23.04 0.09
C THR A 896 0.85 23.48 1.34
N GLU A 897 0.08 23.70 2.41
CA GLU A 897 0.64 24.00 3.74
C GLU A 897 1.35 22.77 4.32
N GLU A 898 2.55 23.00 4.86
CA GLU A 898 3.35 21.97 5.53
C GLU A 898 2.97 21.85 7.01
N PRO A 899 2.82 20.62 7.55
CA PRO A 899 2.57 20.40 8.97
C PRO A 899 3.59 21.12 9.85
N GLY A 900 3.12 21.90 10.82
CA GLY A 900 3.97 22.65 11.76
C GLY A 900 4.31 24.09 11.36
N ARG A 901 3.84 24.58 10.20
CA ARG A 901 4.02 25.98 9.77
C ARG A 901 2.70 26.75 9.76
N ALA A 902 2.34 27.40 10.88
CA ALA A 902 1.15 28.25 10.98
C ALA A 902 1.38 29.66 10.38
N PHE A 903 0.36 30.24 9.74
CA PHE A 903 0.38 31.65 9.26
C PHE A 903 0.46 32.65 10.41
N HIS A 904 0.88 33.89 10.12
CA HIS A 904 1.16 34.95 11.11
C HIS A 904 2.42 34.66 11.94
N ASN A 905 3.41 34.14 11.24
CA ASN A 905 4.79 34.10 11.68
C ASN A 905 5.62 34.45 10.45
N SER A 906 6.34 35.57 10.50
CA SER A 906 7.05 36.10 9.33
C SER A 906 8.01 35.09 8.70
N LYS A 907 8.55 34.12 9.46
CA LYS A 907 9.37 33.02 8.90
C LYS A 907 8.56 32.13 7.94
N HIS A 908 7.34 31.76 8.32
CA HIS A 908 6.48 30.92 7.49
C HIS A 908 5.93 31.70 6.30
N ASP A 909 5.61 32.98 6.49
CA ASP A 909 5.11 33.84 5.43
C ASP A 909 6.21 34.14 4.38
N VAL A 910 7.48 34.30 4.79
CA VAL A 910 8.64 34.32 3.87
C VAL A 910 8.75 33.02 3.06
N TYR A 911 8.64 31.88 3.73
CA TYR A 911 8.77 30.57 3.07
C TYR A 911 7.70 30.35 1.99
N TYR A 912 6.43 30.59 2.33
CA TYR A 912 5.34 30.43 1.38
C TYR A 912 5.33 31.51 0.31
N THR A 913 5.75 32.74 0.63
CA THR A 913 5.94 33.80 -0.37
C THR A 913 7.02 33.44 -1.37
N ALA A 914 8.13 32.85 -0.93
CA ALA A 914 9.19 32.38 -1.83
C ALA A 914 8.67 31.25 -2.74
N LYS A 915 8.01 30.24 -2.17
CA LYS A 915 7.38 29.17 -2.96
C LYS A 915 6.39 29.70 -4.00
N CYS A 916 5.53 30.65 -3.61
CA CYS A 916 4.58 31.25 -4.54
C CYS A 916 5.29 32.09 -5.61
N TYR A 917 6.29 32.90 -5.24
CA TYR A 917 7.03 33.75 -6.17
C TYR A 917 7.75 32.92 -7.24
N PHE A 918 8.45 31.85 -6.85
CA PHE A 918 9.14 30.99 -7.81
C PHE A 918 8.16 30.11 -8.59
N ALA A 919 7.05 29.66 -7.99
CA ALA A 919 5.97 28.99 -8.74
C ALA A 919 5.30 29.94 -9.77
N GLU A 920 5.16 31.23 -9.48
CA GLU A 920 4.72 32.25 -10.43
C GLU A 920 5.76 32.47 -11.54
N GLN A 921 7.05 32.37 -11.25
CA GLN A 921 8.11 32.49 -12.26
C GLN A 921 8.20 31.26 -13.18
N VAL A 922 7.89 30.07 -12.67
CA VAL A 922 7.68 28.84 -13.46
C VAL A 922 6.51 28.98 -14.46
N LEU A 923 5.61 29.96 -14.24
CA LEU A 923 4.54 30.31 -15.20
C LEU A 923 4.97 31.34 -16.27
N VAL A 924 6.20 31.88 -16.22
CA VAL A 924 6.72 32.83 -17.22
C VAL A 924 7.92 32.30 -18.03
N ASN A 925 8.66 31.28 -17.58
CA ASN A 925 9.54 30.42 -18.40
C ASN A 925 10.28 29.43 -17.48
N PRO A 926 10.43 28.11 -17.77
CA PRO A 926 9.98 27.30 -18.89
C PRO A 926 8.75 26.44 -18.53
N CYS A 927 8.14 25.79 -19.53
CA CYS A 927 6.97 24.91 -19.35
C CYS A 927 7.28 23.79 -18.31
N PRO A 928 6.55 23.73 -17.17
CA PRO A 928 6.73 22.65 -16.22
C PRO A 928 6.23 21.35 -16.84
N ILE A 929 7.15 20.41 -17.10
CA ILE A 929 6.93 18.96 -17.26
C ILE A 929 5.51 18.62 -17.72
N MET A 930 5.15 19.04 -18.93
CA MET A 930 3.89 18.63 -19.54
C MET A 930 4.25 17.83 -20.77
N TYR A 931 4.01 16.52 -20.64
CA TYR A 931 4.18 15.43 -21.59
C TYR A 931 5.59 14.85 -21.71
N ASP A 932 5.70 13.53 -21.51
CA ASP A 932 6.64 12.74 -22.32
C ASP A 932 6.25 12.93 -23.80
N GLY A 933 7.22 13.30 -24.64
CA GLY A 933 6.99 13.49 -26.08
C GLY A 933 7.83 14.62 -26.69
N LYS A 934 7.48 14.99 -27.93
CA LYS A 934 8.28 15.85 -28.84
C LYS A 934 8.68 17.23 -28.28
N HIS A 935 7.92 17.80 -27.34
CA HIS A 935 8.14 19.16 -26.81
C HIS A 935 8.50 19.19 -25.31
N ALA A 936 8.92 18.06 -24.74
CA ALA A 936 9.39 18.01 -23.36
C ALA A 936 10.53 19.01 -23.12
N GLY A 937 10.44 19.80 -22.05
CA GLY A 937 11.44 20.82 -21.70
C GLY A 937 11.50 22.06 -22.61
N LYS A 938 10.63 22.20 -23.62
CA LYS A 938 10.61 23.37 -24.52
C LYS A 938 9.64 24.46 -24.04
N THR A 939 9.95 25.73 -24.31
CA THR A 939 9.10 26.88 -23.96
C THR A 939 7.92 27.04 -24.92
N TYR A 940 6.85 27.73 -24.50
CA TYR A 940 5.70 27.99 -25.38
C TYR A 940 6.08 28.91 -26.55
N GLU A 941 7.01 29.85 -26.33
CA GLU A 941 7.63 30.66 -27.37
C GLU A 941 8.37 29.78 -28.39
N TYR A 942 9.17 28.82 -27.93
CA TYR A 942 9.87 27.87 -28.80
C TYR A 942 8.88 27.06 -29.62
N ILE A 943 7.82 26.53 -29.01
CA ILE A 943 6.78 25.75 -29.70
C ILE A 943 6.05 26.62 -30.72
N LEU A 944 5.70 27.86 -30.39
CA LEU A 944 5.05 28.77 -31.35
C LEU A 944 5.95 29.13 -32.55
N GLN A 945 7.25 29.22 -32.33
CA GLN A 945 8.23 29.54 -33.38
C GLN A 945 8.61 28.32 -34.24
N HIS A 946 8.77 27.15 -33.62
CA HIS A 946 9.35 25.95 -34.27
C HIS A 946 8.32 24.85 -34.57
N ASP A 947 7.14 24.90 -33.96
CA ASP A 947 5.99 24.01 -34.23
C ASP A 947 4.66 24.78 -34.13
N ARG A 948 4.56 25.84 -34.93
CA ARG A 948 3.42 26.77 -34.96
C ARG A 948 2.09 26.04 -35.18
N ALA A 949 2.09 25.03 -36.04
CA ALA A 949 0.91 24.21 -36.32
C ALA A 949 0.38 23.50 -35.07
N TYR A 950 1.27 22.92 -34.26
CA TYR A 950 0.88 22.28 -32.99
C TYR A 950 0.29 23.30 -31.99
N ALA A 951 0.88 24.49 -31.87
CA ALA A 951 0.38 25.54 -30.99
C ALA A 951 -1.02 26.02 -31.41
N VAL A 952 -1.20 26.31 -32.70
CA VAL A 952 -2.48 26.72 -33.31
C VAL A 952 -3.55 25.63 -33.12
N HIS A 953 -3.20 24.37 -33.44
CA HIS A 953 -4.11 23.24 -33.28
C HIS A 953 -4.52 23.03 -31.82
N SER A 954 -3.57 23.07 -30.89
CA SER A 954 -3.82 22.89 -29.46
C SER A 954 -4.75 23.96 -28.90
N HIS A 955 -4.57 25.22 -29.32
CA HIS A 955 -5.45 26.32 -28.93
C HIS A 955 -6.85 26.16 -29.52
N ALA A 956 -6.96 25.85 -30.82
CA ALA A 956 -8.22 25.67 -31.52
C ALA A 956 -9.04 24.50 -30.96
N VAL A 957 -8.40 23.35 -30.68
CA VAL A 957 -9.06 22.19 -30.06
C VAL A 957 -9.57 22.52 -28.66
N CYS A 958 -8.78 23.20 -27.84
CA CYS A 958 -9.19 23.59 -26.49
C CYS A 958 -10.41 24.53 -26.50
N ASN A 959 -10.46 25.46 -27.46
CA ASN A 959 -11.59 26.38 -27.61
C ASN A 959 -12.85 25.69 -28.15
N VAL A 960 -12.72 24.87 -29.19
CA VAL A 960 -13.87 24.19 -29.83
C VAL A 960 -14.44 23.08 -28.94
N ARG A 961 -13.57 22.21 -28.40
CA ARG A 961 -13.99 21.03 -27.63
C ARG A 961 -14.10 21.30 -26.12
N LYS A 962 -13.87 22.55 -25.67
CA LYS A 962 -14.01 22.96 -24.26
C LYS A 962 -13.25 22.06 -23.27
N LEU A 963 -12.01 21.71 -23.61
CA LEU A 963 -11.16 20.81 -22.82
C LEU A 963 -10.57 21.52 -21.58
N TYR A 964 -11.44 21.92 -20.65
CA TYR A 964 -11.06 22.73 -19.49
C TYR A 964 -10.09 22.05 -18.52
N THR A 965 -10.00 20.72 -18.54
CA THR A 965 -9.10 19.91 -17.71
C THR A 965 -7.90 19.34 -18.48
N SER A 966 -7.77 19.62 -19.77
CA SER A 966 -6.67 19.09 -20.59
C SER A 966 -5.35 19.80 -20.30
N PRO A 967 -4.20 19.09 -20.31
CA PRO A 967 -2.92 19.74 -20.16
C PRO A 967 -2.62 20.75 -21.30
N LEU A 968 -3.19 20.56 -22.50
CA LEU A 968 -3.13 21.54 -23.61
C LEU A 968 -3.73 22.91 -23.24
N ARG A 969 -4.54 22.99 -22.18
CA ARG A 969 -5.19 24.23 -21.75
C ARG A 969 -4.19 25.32 -21.34
N LYS A 970 -3.03 24.94 -20.80
CA LYS A 970 -1.99 25.90 -20.41
C LYS A 970 -1.38 26.61 -21.62
N LEU A 971 -1.00 25.85 -22.66
CA LEU A 971 -0.54 26.39 -23.94
C LEU A 971 -1.65 27.21 -24.63
N SER A 972 -2.90 26.72 -24.62
CA SER A 972 -4.05 27.46 -25.16
C SER A 972 -4.26 28.81 -24.47
N ASN A 973 -4.23 28.88 -23.15
CA ASN A 973 -4.40 30.13 -22.41
C ASN A 973 -3.26 31.12 -22.68
N TRP A 974 -2.02 30.63 -22.75
CA TRP A 974 -0.86 31.46 -23.09
C TRP A 974 -0.94 31.99 -24.53
N LEU A 975 -1.39 31.16 -25.48
CA LEU A 975 -1.55 31.56 -26.89
C LEU A 975 -2.70 32.55 -27.09
N LYS A 976 -3.74 32.50 -26.23
CA LYS A 976 -4.93 33.35 -26.31
C LYS A 976 -4.60 34.86 -26.33
N LEU A 977 -3.64 35.27 -25.51
CA LEU A 977 -3.20 36.67 -25.45
C LEU A 977 -2.51 37.11 -26.74
N ARG A 978 -1.75 36.21 -27.37
CA ARG A 978 -1.04 36.46 -28.63
C ARG A 978 -1.97 36.42 -29.83
N VAL A 979 -2.94 35.52 -29.84
CA VAL A 979 -4.04 35.48 -30.83
C VAL A 979 -4.83 36.79 -30.82
N ALA A 980 -5.02 37.42 -29.66
CA ALA A 980 -5.71 38.70 -29.57
C ALA A 980 -4.91 39.89 -30.17
N THR A 981 -3.59 39.74 -30.33
CA THR A 981 -2.68 40.81 -30.77
C THR A 981 -1.99 40.54 -32.11
N ASP A 982 -2.03 39.31 -32.64
CA ASP A 982 -1.45 38.88 -33.91
C ASP A 982 -2.57 38.48 -34.91
N PRO A 983 -2.89 39.33 -35.90
CA PRO A 983 -3.97 39.08 -36.86
C PRO A 983 -3.77 37.82 -37.71
N THR A 984 -2.52 37.47 -38.00
CA THR A 984 -2.16 36.32 -38.81
C THR A 984 -2.39 35.04 -38.01
N LEU A 985 -1.93 35.00 -36.76
CA LEU A 985 -2.18 33.88 -35.84
C LEU A 985 -3.69 33.71 -35.54
N ALA A 986 -4.44 34.81 -35.46
CA ALA A 986 -5.89 34.77 -35.29
C ALA A 986 -6.62 34.14 -36.48
N ALA A 987 -6.18 34.43 -37.70
CA ALA A 987 -6.72 33.82 -38.90
C ALA A 987 -6.41 32.31 -38.96
N GLU A 988 -5.17 31.92 -38.63
CA GLU A 988 -4.74 30.51 -38.56
C GLU A 988 -5.57 29.70 -37.54
N VAL A 989 -5.75 30.24 -36.33
CA VAL A 989 -6.58 29.62 -35.29
C VAL A 989 -8.03 29.48 -35.75
N LYS A 990 -8.60 30.51 -36.38
CA LYS A 990 -10.00 30.48 -36.84
C LYS A 990 -10.23 29.41 -37.91
N VAL A 991 -9.33 29.30 -38.89
CA VAL A 991 -9.37 28.24 -39.91
C VAL A 991 -9.30 26.87 -39.27
N GLN A 992 -8.41 26.69 -38.27
CA GLN A 992 -8.26 25.41 -37.58
C GLN A 992 -9.47 25.08 -36.69
N GLU A 993 -10.08 26.06 -36.03
CA GLU A 993 -11.32 25.88 -35.27
C GLU A 993 -12.48 25.45 -36.16
N GLU A 994 -12.62 26.05 -37.35
CA GLU A 994 -13.62 25.67 -38.35
C GLU A 994 -13.37 24.24 -38.86
N ALA A 995 -12.13 23.88 -39.14
CA ALA A 995 -11.75 22.50 -39.52
C ALA A 995 -12.11 21.48 -38.43
N ILE A 996 -11.85 21.78 -37.15
CA ILE A 996 -12.17 20.89 -36.03
C ILE A 996 -13.69 20.77 -35.81
N ARG A 997 -14.47 21.82 -36.07
CA ARG A 997 -15.95 21.79 -35.98
C ARG A 997 -16.58 20.94 -37.08
N ASN A 998 -15.94 20.85 -38.25
CA ASN A 998 -16.44 20.12 -39.41
C ASN A 998 -16.12 18.61 -39.41
N VAL A 999 -15.31 18.12 -38.46
CA VAL A 999 -14.99 16.69 -38.30
C VAL A 999 -15.85 16.12 -37.16
N ALA A 1000 -16.70 15.12 -37.47
CA ALA A 1000 -17.49 14.41 -36.46
C ALA A 1000 -16.57 13.78 -35.40
N PRO A 1001 -16.91 13.84 -34.10
CA PRO A 1001 -16.02 13.39 -33.04
C PRO A 1001 -15.78 11.88 -33.11
N ALA A 1002 -14.55 11.49 -33.41
CA ALA A 1002 -13.99 10.15 -33.17
C ALA A 1002 -13.25 10.11 -31.84
#